data_AF-A0A098LKA2-F1
#
_entry.id   AF-A0A098LKA2-F1
#
_cell.length_a   1.000
_cell.length_b   1.000
_cell.length_c   1.000
_cell.angle_alpha   90.00
_cell.angle_beta   90.00
_cell.angle_gamma   90.00
#
_symmetry.space_group_name_H-M   'P 1'
#
loop_
_entity.id
_entity.type
_entity.pdbx_description
1 polymer ?
#
loop_
_entity_poly.entity_id
_entity_poly.type
_entity_poly.pdbx_seq_one_letter_code
_entity_poly.pdbx_strand_id
1 'polypeptide(L)'
;MDNGSNQGTTWKDAGFSDASWASGNAQLGYGDGDETTVVSYGSNSISKYITTYFRKSITVADASIFTGYTINVRRDDGIVVYINGTERYRNNMPTGTIAYNTLAATTCSDDGGTIQTGSIPSGALVTGTNVIAVEVHQSDITSSDISFDLELKGNTSSATAVIQRGPYLQLGTSSSVIIKWRTDIATNSKVSYGTTAGSLTSSANDAASVKDHEVKLAGLSANTKYYYSIGSSTQTLQGDANNYFITAPIVGTEKKTRVWVTGDCGNNSTNQRNSRDKYISYLGSNYTDVWLLAGDNAYNSGLDTEYQTNFFDIYKDKMLKQTVLWPAPGNHDYANNATRQNDHNVPYYSNFTLPKNAEAGGVASNTEAFYSFNYANIHFVSLDSYGKESNSYRMYDTLGPQATWLKQDLAANTQKWTIVYWHHPPYTMGSHNSDTETELINVRQNFIRILERYKVDMVICGHSHCYERTKLIKGHYGNESTFNAGSHNLSSSSGKYDGSASSCPYEKNVSSSYNGTIYVVSGSSGQLGGTQSSFPHSAMHYSDATNGGSLVIEIDQNRLDAKWVCADAVVRDQFTVFKDVRKTTNITIQSGQNTTLNASWVGNYNWTTGATSRAITVSPTTNTSYSVIDNFSCVTDVFNVTVIPARIADLNFGTDTVLTPALEVFPNPFEDKTTINYSIPFAGQVTLSLQGLNGELNKVVVKEFKEAGYYSFTLRASELDISAGIYLLKLVCGDKEIQKKVSVVK
;
A
#
# COMPACT_ATOMS: atom_id res chain seq x y z
N MET A 1 -69.01 -16.14 -1.26
CA MET A 1 -70.24 -16.95 -1.32
C MET A 1 -70.35 -17.74 -0.03
N ASP A 2 -71.44 -17.53 0.69
CA ASP A 2 -71.67 -17.93 2.08
C ASP A 2 -73.04 -18.60 2.25
N ASN A 3 -73.56 -19.21 1.18
CA ASN A 3 -74.88 -19.88 1.19
C ASN A 3 -74.79 -21.42 1.31
N GLY A 4 -73.59 -21.95 1.56
CA GLY A 4 -73.33 -23.39 1.70
C GLY A 4 -73.56 -24.23 0.44
N SER A 5 -73.79 -23.62 -0.72
CA SER A 5 -74.06 -24.35 -1.96
C SER A 5 -72.78 -24.87 -2.63
N ASN A 6 -72.87 -26.06 -3.22
CA ASN A 6 -71.77 -26.66 -3.97
C ASN A 6 -71.45 -25.83 -5.23
N GLN A 7 -70.27 -25.19 -5.24
CA GLN A 7 -69.80 -24.37 -6.36
C GLN A 7 -69.17 -25.19 -7.50
N GLY A 8 -69.10 -26.52 -7.39
CA GLY A 8 -68.44 -27.39 -8.36
C GLY A 8 -66.93 -27.15 -8.43
N THR A 9 -66.32 -27.38 -9.58
CA THR A 9 -64.87 -27.22 -9.78
C THR A 9 -64.46 -25.96 -10.53
N THR A 10 -65.40 -25.25 -11.15
CA THR A 10 -65.08 -24.12 -12.05
C THR A 10 -64.89 -22.81 -11.31
N TRP A 11 -65.43 -22.66 -10.10
CA TRP A 11 -65.34 -21.43 -9.31
C TRP A 11 -63.90 -21.02 -8.95
N LYS A 12 -62.92 -21.92 -9.03
CA LYS A 12 -61.50 -21.59 -8.82
C LYS A 12 -60.78 -21.11 -10.09
N ASP A 13 -61.41 -21.24 -11.26
CA ASP A 13 -60.78 -20.96 -12.56
C ASP A 13 -60.98 -19.51 -13.01
N ALA A 14 -59.98 -18.87 -13.60
CA ALA A 14 -60.01 -17.46 -13.96
C ALA A 14 -61.25 -16.99 -14.75
N GLY A 15 -61.88 -17.88 -15.53
CA GLY A 15 -63.07 -17.57 -16.34
C GLY A 15 -64.42 -17.61 -15.60
N PHE A 16 -64.48 -18.04 -14.34
CA PHE A 16 -65.73 -18.04 -13.58
C PHE A 16 -66.16 -16.62 -13.21
N SER A 17 -67.45 -16.32 -13.40
CA SER A 17 -68.05 -15.04 -13.02
C SER A 17 -68.56 -15.11 -11.58
N ASP A 18 -67.92 -14.35 -10.69
CA ASP A 18 -68.30 -14.15 -9.29
C ASP A 18 -69.13 -12.87 -9.08
N ALA A 19 -69.67 -12.28 -10.15
CA ALA A 19 -70.43 -11.03 -10.08
C ALA A 19 -71.68 -11.07 -9.19
N SER A 20 -72.21 -12.27 -8.89
CA SER A 20 -73.33 -12.48 -7.98
C SER A 20 -72.90 -12.65 -6.51
N TRP A 21 -71.60 -12.68 -6.22
CA TRP A 21 -71.08 -12.86 -4.87
C TRP A 21 -71.00 -11.50 -4.17
N ALA A 22 -71.33 -11.47 -2.88
CA ALA A 22 -71.07 -10.30 -2.05
C ALA A 22 -69.55 -10.05 -1.91
N SER A 23 -69.17 -8.80 -1.69
CA SER A 23 -67.78 -8.39 -1.49
C SER A 23 -67.65 -7.50 -0.26
N GLY A 24 -66.50 -7.57 0.42
CA GLY A 24 -66.18 -6.80 1.60
C GLY A 24 -64.69 -6.91 1.96
N ASN A 25 -64.24 -6.13 2.92
CA ASN A 25 -62.87 -6.17 3.41
C ASN A 25 -62.68 -7.31 4.40
N ALA A 26 -61.52 -7.97 4.36
CA ALA A 26 -61.09 -8.89 5.40
C ALA A 26 -60.77 -8.10 6.70
N GLN A 27 -60.88 -8.70 7.90
CA GLN A 27 -61.23 -10.09 8.20
C GLN A 27 -62.70 -10.40 7.88
N LEU A 28 -62.96 -11.54 7.24
CA LEU A 28 -64.30 -12.01 6.88
C LEU A 28 -64.69 -13.19 7.75
N GLY A 29 -65.90 -13.18 8.31
CA GLY A 29 -66.26 -14.21 9.27
C GLY A 29 -67.59 -14.02 10.00
N TYR A 30 -67.80 -14.75 11.09
CA TYR A 30 -68.83 -14.49 12.09
C TYR A 30 -68.39 -15.09 13.43
N GLY A 31 -68.92 -14.59 14.55
CA GLY A 31 -68.80 -15.24 15.87
C GLY A 31 -67.79 -14.61 16.84
N ASP A 32 -66.76 -13.93 16.33
CA ASP A 32 -65.62 -13.42 17.12
C ASP A 32 -65.77 -11.93 17.48
N GLY A 33 -66.56 -11.19 16.70
CA GLY A 33 -66.85 -9.77 16.94
C GLY A 33 -65.74 -8.82 16.46
N ASP A 34 -64.72 -9.34 15.77
CA ASP A 34 -63.65 -8.59 15.12
C ASP A 34 -63.78 -8.54 13.59
N GLU A 35 -64.84 -9.14 13.04
CA GLU A 35 -65.02 -9.27 11.60
C GLU A 35 -65.40 -7.95 10.96
N THR A 36 -64.62 -7.55 9.95
CA THR A 36 -64.94 -6.36 9.16
C THR A 36 -66.10 -6.62 8.21
N THR A 37 -66.19 -7.85 7.70
CA THR A 37 -67.31 -8.30 6.85
C THR A 37 -67.91 -9.57 7.42
N VAL A 38 -69.15 -9.48 7.91
CA VAL A 38 -69.86 -10.64 8.43
C VAL A 38 -70.38 -11.51 7.28
N VAL A 39 -70.11 -12.82 7.33
CA VAL A 39 -70.62 -13.83 6.38
C VAL A 39 -71.76 -14.64 7.01
N SER A 40 -72.67 -15.15 6.18
CA SER A 40 -73.78 -15.98 6.62
C SER A 40 -73.35 -17.40 6.98
N TYR A 41 -73.86 -17.92 8.10
CA TYR A 41 -73.79 -19.35 8.44
C TYR A 41 -75.04 -20.14 8.02
N GLY A 42 -76.01 -19.48 7.38
CA GLY A 42 -77.32 -20.03 7.06
C GLY A 42 -78.39 -19.72 8.10
N SER A 43 -79.58 -20.30 7.95
CA SER A 43 -80.74 -19.98 8.80
C SER A 43 -80.83 -20.81 10.09
N ASN A 44 -79.88 -21.73 10.33
CA ASN A 44 -79.93 -22.67 11.45
C ASN A 44 -78.60 -22.69 12.21
N SER A 45 -78.60 -22.22 13.45
CA SER A 45 -77.40 -22.13 14.29
C SER A 45 -76.87 -23.49 14.79
N ILE A 46 -77.65 -24.57 14.68
CA ILE A 46 -77.20 -25.95 14.99
C ILE A 46 -76.90 -26.77 13.73
N SER A 47 -76.95 -26.16 12.54
CA SER A 47 -76.63 -26.79 11.26
C SER A 47 -76.16 -25.71 10.29
N LYS A 48 -74.98 -25.17 10.57
CA LYS A 48 -74.31 -24.13 9.81
C LYS A 48 -73.68 -24.70 8.54
N TYR A 49 -73.42 -23.82 7.57
CA TYR A 49 -72.69 -24.19 6.36
C TYR A 49 -71.25 -24.59 6.68
N ILE A 50 -70.83 -25.74 6.16
CA ILE A 50 -69.47 -26.25 6.35
C ILE A 50 -68.46 -25.36 5.61
N THR A 51 -68.79 -24.93 4.38
CA THR A 51 -67.83 -24.23 3.51
C THR A 51 -68.29 -22.80 3.20
N THR A 52 -67.35 -21.87 3.32
CA THR A 52 -67.48 -20.50 2.79
C THR A 52 -66.42 -20.27 1.72
N TYR A 53 -66.84 -19.73 0.57
CA TYR A 53 -65.98 -19.50 -0.58
C TYR A 53 -65.62 -18.02 -0.73
N PHE A 54 -64.34 -17.73 -0.96
CA PHE A 54 -63.83 -16.38 -1.21
C PHE A 54 -63.08 -16.32 -2.53
N ARG A 55 -63.05 -15.13 -3.12
CA ARG A 55 -62.41 -14.90 -4.39
C ARG A 55 -61.90 -13.48 -4.52
N LYS A 56 -60.73 -13.33 -5.14
CA LYS A 56 -60.15 -12.04 -5.48
C LYS A 56 -59.43 -12.12 -6.82
N SER A 57 -59.83 -11.25 -7.75
CA SER A 57 -59.05 -10.97 -8.95
C SER A 57 -57.99 -9.91 -8.64
N ILE A 58 -56.75 -10.17 -9.05
CA ILE A 58 -55.62 -9.24 -8.96
C ILE A 58 -54.92 -9.14 -10.31
N THR A 59 -54.29 -8.00 -10.60
CA THR A 59 -53.49 -7.81 -11.81
C THR A 59 -52.01 -7.74 -11.44
N VAL A 60 -51.19 -8.57 -12.07
CA VAL A 60 -49.73 -8.59 -11.90
C VAL A 60 -49.08 -8.08 -13.19
N ALA A 61 -48.35 -6.96 -13.10
CA ALA A 61 -47.76 -6.32 -14.28
C ALA A 61 -46.66 -7.16 -14.94
N ASP A 62 -45.85 -7.85 -14.15
CA ASP A 62 -44.83 -8.80 -14.61
C ASP A 62 -44.64 -9.89 -13.55
N ALA A 63 -45.04 -11.12 -13.87
CA ALA A 63 -44.89 -12.24 -12.93
C ALA A 63 -43.47 -12.83 -12.93
N SER A 64 -42.63 -12.49 -13.91
CA SER A 64 -41.28 -13.05 -14.05
C SER A 64 -40.28 -12.52 -13.01
N ILE A 65 -40.59 -11.40 -12.37
CA ILE A 65 -39.74 -10.79 -11.32
C ILE A 65 -39.77 -11.57 -10.00
N PHE A 66 -40.76 -12.45 -9.81
CA PHE A 66 -40.95 -13.17 -8.56
C PHE A 66 -40.31 -14.57 -8.59
N THR A 67 -39.46 -14.86 -7.61
CA THR A 67 -38.82 -16.17 -7.40
C THR A 67 -39.67 -17.12 -6.55
N GLY A 68 -40.75 -16.61 -5.97
CA GLY A 68 -41.73 -17.35 -5.16
C GLY A 68 -42.65 -16.39 -4.44
N TYR A 69 -43.54 -16.92 -3.61
CA TYR A 69 -44.48 -16.11 -2.82
C TYR A 69 -44.57 -16.64 -1.40
N THR A 70 -44.72 -15.73 -0.45
CA THR A 70 -45.06 -16.06 0.93
C THR A 70 -46.55 -15.82 1.12
N ILE A 71 -47.27 -16.83 1.59
CA ILE A 71 -48.70 -16.73 1.92
C ILE A 71 -48.86 -16.70 3.44
N ASN A 72 -49.62 -15.73 3.94
CA ASN A 72 -49.98 -15.59 5.34
C ASN A 72 -51.51 -15.67 5.42
N VAL A 73 -52.06 -16.64 6.13
CA VAL A 73 -53.52 -16.79 6.28
C VAL A 73 -53.93 -16.81 7.74
N ARG A 74 -55.02 -16.11 8.05
CA ARG A 74 -55.84 -16.36 9.23
C ARG A 74 -57.00 -17.22 8.79
N ARG A 75 -57.23 -18.32 9.48
CA ARG A 75 -58.32 -19.25 9.23
C ARG A 75 -58.75 -19.85 10.56
N ASP A 76 -60.04 -20.00 10.78
CA ASP A 76 -60.56 -20.72 11.94
C ASP A 76 -60.26 -22.23 11.79
N ASP A 77 -61.08 -23.00 11.09
CA ASP A 77 -60.96 -24.46 11.13
C ASP A 77 -60.21 -25.12 9.95
N GLY A 78 -60.32 -24.65 8.72
CA GLY A 78 -59.66 -25.33 7.60
C GLY A 78 -59.65 -24.47 6.37
N ILE A 79 -58.60 -24.57 5.55
CA ILE A 79 -58.48 -23.73 4.36
C ILE A 79 -57.81 -24.47 3.20
N VAL A 80 -58.33 -24.22 2.00
CA VAL A 80 -57.66 -24.54 0.74
C VAL A 80 -57.60 -23.29 -0.13
N VAL A 81 -56.42 -22.97 -0.64
CA VAL A 81 -56.16 -21.80 -1.49
C VAL A 81 -55.75 -22.27 -2.88
N TYR A 82 -56.50 -21.79 -3.85
CA TYR A 82 -56.28 -21.97 -5.27
C TYR A 82 -55.78 -20.66 -5.90
N ILE A 83 -54.78 -20.77 -6.76
CA ILE A 83 -54.34 -19.67 -7.61
C ILE A 83 -54.48 -20.14 -9.06
N ASN A 84 -55.30 -19.43 -9.83
CA ASN A 84 -55.60 -19.75 -11.23
C ASN A 84 -56.04 -21.22 -11.41
N GLY A 85 -57.01 -21.67 -10.58
CA GLY A 85 -57.56 -23.03 -10.63
C GLY A 85 -56.69 -24.15 -10.02
N THR A 86 -55.42 -23.87 -9.72
CA THR A 86 -54.48 -24.85 -9.15
C THR A 86 -54.38 -24.69 -7.64
N GLU A 87 -54.48 -25.79 -6.89
CA GLU A 87 -54.25 -25.77 -5.44
C GLU A 87 -52.79 -25.41 -5.13
N ARG A 88 -52.58 -24.36 -4.35
CA ARG A 88 -51.23 -23.87 -4.00
C ARG A 88 -50.92 -23.93 -2.51
N TYR A 89 -51.94 -23.95 -1.67
CA TYR A 89 -51.77 -24.01 -0.22
C TYR A 89 -52.99 -24.68 0.42
N ARG A 90 -52.74 -25.46 1.47
CA ARG A 90 -53.75 -26.18 2.27
C ARG A 90 -53.31 -26.16 3.72
N ASN A 91 -54.22 -25.89 4.65
CA ASN A 91 -53.95 -25.97 6.08
C ASN A 91 -55.17 -26.58 6.81
N ASN A 92 -54.91 -27.57 7.67
CA ASN A 92 -55.92 -28.32 8.45
C ASN A 92 -57.10 -28.93 7.67
N MET A 93 -56.84 -29.35 6.43
CA MET A 93 -57.80 -30.13 5.62
C MET A 93 -57.27 -31.55 5.40
N PRO A 94 -58.15 -32.57 5.31
CA PRO A 94 -57.77 -33.94 4.96
C PRO A 94 -56.99 -34.02 3.64
N THR A 95 -56.26 -35.10 3.39
CA THR A 95 -55.65 -35.35 2.07
C THR A 95 -56.71 -35.77 1.04
N GLY A 96 -56.41 -35.59 -0.26
CA GLY A 96 -57.32 -35.95 -1.35
C GLY A 96 -58.27 -34.84 -1.78
N THR A 97 -59.34 -35.23 -2.48
CA THR A 97 -60.36 -34.32 -3.03
C THR A 97 -61.22 -33.72 -1.91
N ILE A 98 -61.30 -32.40 -1.89
CA ILE A 98 -62.15 -31.65 -0.96
C ILE A 98 -63.49 -31.34 -1.64
N ALA A 99 -64.58 -31.72 -0.98
CA ALA A 99 -65.94 -31.37 -1.37
C ALA A 99 -66.50 -30.29 -0.42
N TYR A 100 -67.55 -29.59 -0.82
CA TYR A 100 -68.18 -28.52 -0.02
C TYR A 100 -68.71 -28.96 1.37
N ASN A 101 -68.81 -30.27 1.60
CA ASN A 101 -69.23 -30.87 2.87
C ASN A 101 -68.10 -31.64 3.56
N THR A 102 -66.86 -31.55 3.07
CA THR A 102 -65.67 -32.06 3.75
C THR A 102 -65.39 -31.17 4.96
N LEU A 103 -65.31 -31.77 6.14
CA LEU A 103 -64.94 -31.06 7.37
C LEU A 103 -63.43 -30.83 7.42
N ALA A 104 -63.02 -29.80 8.15
CA ALA A 104 -61.63 -29.64 8.58
C ALA A 104 -61.15 -30.85 9.40
N ALA A 105 -59.85 -31.10 9.40
CA ALA A 105 -59.28 -32.29 10.03
C ALA A 105 -59.40 -32.26 11.57
N THR A 106 -59.33 -31.06 12.18
CA THR A 106 -59.46 -30.84 13.63
C THR A 106 -60.08 -29.47 13.89
N THR A 107 -60.72 -29.30 15.05
CA THR A 107 -61.09 -27.96 15.54
C THR A 107 -59.84 -27.22 15.96
N CYS A 108 -59.64 -26.00 15.49
CA CYS A 108 -58.50 -25.17 15.87
C CYS A 108 -58.85 -24.26 17.04
N SER A 109 -58.02 -24.27 18.08
CA SER A 109 -58.31 -23.55 19.34
C SER A 109 -57.92 -22.08 19.31
N ASP A 110 -57.42 -21.60 18.18
CA ASP A 110 -56.98 -20.21 18.01
C ASP A 110 -58.01 -19.36 17.29
N ASP A 111 -59.12 -19.92 16.81
CA ASP A 111 -60.28 -19.22 16.23
C ASP A 111 -59.86 -18.16 15.18
N GLY A 112 -58.87 -18.48 14.33
CA GLY A 112 -58.30 -17.53 13.34
C GLY A 112 -57.32 -16.47 13.89
N GLY A 113 -57.01 -16.51 15.18
CA GLY A 113 -56.10 -15.62 15.89
C GLY A 113 -54.61 -15.78 15.53
N THR A 114 -54.18 -16.93 15.02
CA THR A 114 -52.78 -17.16 14.59
C THR A 114 -52.61 -17.10 13.08
N ILE A 115 -51.61 -16.34 12.62
CA ILE A 115 -51.22 -16.34 11.20
C ILE A 115 -50.47 -17.63 10.87
N GLN A 116 -50.98 -18.36 9.88
CA GLN A 116 -50.33 -19.52 9.30
C GLN A 116 -49.54 -19.09 8.06
N THR A 117 -48.22 -19.29 8.08
CA THR A 117 -47.31 -18.90 6.98
C THR A 117 -46.95 -20.10 6.12
N GLY A 118 -46.98 -19.94 4.80
CA GLY A 118 -46.55 -20.92 3.81
C GLY A 118 -45.74 -20.31 2.67
N SER A 119 -45.15 -21.18 1.85
CA SER A 119 -44.42 -20.80 0.63
C SER A 119 -45.12 -21.36 -0.61
N ILE A 120 -45.29 -20.51 -1.63
CA ILE A 120 -45.83 -20.88 -2.94
C ILE A 120 -44.70 -20.71 -3.98
N PRO A 121 -44.48 -21.69 -4.88
CA PRO A 121 -43.41 -21.62 -5.87
C PRO A 121 -43.64 -20.52 -6.92
N SER A 122 -42.55 -20.11 -7.58
CA SER A 122 -42.62 -19.26 -8.78
C SER A 122 -43.50 -19.90 -9.86
N GLY A 123 -44.20 -19.07 -10.65
CA GLY A 123 -45.14 -19.53 -11.68
C GLY A 123 -46.56 -19.85 -11.19
N ALA A 124 -46.87 -19.56 -9.91
CA ALA A 124 -48.25 -19.59 -9.43
C ALA A 124 -49.12 -18.46 -10.01
N LEU A 125 -48.54 -17.28 -10.20
CA LEU A 125 -49.15 -16.14 -10.89
C LEU A 125 -48.58 -16.02 -12.32
N VAL A 126 -49.39 -15.47 -13.22
CA VAL A 126 -49.04 -15.10 -14.60
C VAL A 126 -49.08 -13.57 -14.77
N THR A 127 -48.37 -13.04 -15.77
CA THR A 127 -48.50 -11.63 -16.15
C THR A 127 -49.94 -11.36 -16.63
N GLY A 128 -50.57 -10.34 -16.06
CA GLY A 128 -51.98 -10.00 -16.28
C GLY A 128 -52.88 -10.39 -15.11
N THR A 129 -54.13 -10.72 -15.41
CA THR A 129 -55.14 -11.04 -14.39
C THR A 129 -54.92 -12.43 -13.81
N ASN A 130 -54.94 -12.51 -12.49
CA ASN A 130 -54.87 -13.74 -11.71
C ASN A 130 -56.07 -13.80 -10.77
N VAL A 131 -56.51 -15.01 -10.44
CA VAL A 131 -57.56 -15.24 -9.46
C VAL A 131 -57.00 -16.03 -8.29
N ILE A 132 -57.20 -15.49 -7.09
CA ILE A 132 -57.04 -16.20 -5.83
C ILE A 132 -58.43 -16.64 -5.39
N ALA A 133 -58.63 -17.94 -5.23
CA ALA A 133 -59.89 -18.53 -4.83
C ALA A 133 -59.65 -19.39 -3.58
N VAL A 134 -60.51 -19.25 -2.57
CA VAL A 134 -60.31 -19.87 -1.26
C VAL A 134 -61.59 -20.53 -0.80
N GLU A 135 -61.48 -21.73 -0.23
CA GLU A 135 -62.55 -22.37 0.54
C GLU A 135 -62.08 -22.52 1.98
N VAL A 136 -62.90 -22.02 2.91
CA VAL A 136 -62.70 -22.18 4.36
C VAL A 136 -63.76 -23.15 4.86
N HIS A 137 -63.33 -24.15 5.63
CA HIS A 137 -64.14 -25.27 6.07
C HIS A 137 -64.18 -25.36 7.58
N GLN A 138 -65.38 -25.56 8.13
CA GLN A 138 -65.59 -25.85 9.55
C GLN A 138 -65.22 -27.30 9.89
N SER A 139 -64.81 -27.53 11.13
CA SER A 139 -64.57 -28.84 11.71
C SER A 139 -65.87 -29.50 12.20
N ASP A 140 -66.91 -28.70 12.48
CA ASP A 140 -68.25 -29.16 12.89
C ASP A 140 -69.37 -28.23 12.38
N ILE A 141 -70.57 -28.79 12.14
CA ILE A 141 -71.75 -28.05 11.67
C ILE A 141 -72.38 -27.12 12.73
N THR A 142 -71.89 -27.16 13.97
CA THR A 142 -72.30 -26.31 15.08
C THR A 142 -71.21 -25.31 15.49
N SER A 143 -70.12 -25.18 14.73
CA SER A 143 -69.01 -24.27 15.03
C SER A 143 -69.51 -22.86 15.39
N SER A 144 -68.96 -22.25 16.43
CA SER A 144 -69.38 -20.95 16.96
C SER A 144 -69.17 -19.82 15.96
N ASP A 145 -68.09 -19.92 15.20
CA ASP A 145 -67.44 -18.83 14.49
C ASP A 145 -66.80 -19.31 13.19
N ILE A 146 -66.40 -18.39 12.31
CA ILE A 146 -65.51 -18.65 11.18
C ILE A 146 -64.70 -17.38 10.97
N SER A 147 -63.40 -17.50 10.70
CA SER A 147 -62.52 -16.35 10.48
C SER A 147 -61.65 -16.56 9.24
N PHE A 148 -61.48 -15.52 8.42
CA PHE A 148 -60.64 -15.55 7.21
C PHE A 148 -59.96 -14.20 6.92
N ASP A 149 -58.64 -14.24 6.76
CA ASP A 149 -57.81 -13.18 6.17
C ASP A 149 -56.64 -13.80 5.39
N LEU A 150 -56.17 -13.14 4.33
CA LEU A 150 -55.09 -13.63 3.48
C LEU A 150 -54.23 -12.49 2.94
N GLU A 151 -52.92 -12.61 3.17
CA GLU A 151 -51.87 -11.84 2.51
C GLU A 151 -51.03 -12.77 1.62
N LEU A 152 -50.77 -12.33 0.39
CA LEU A 152 -49.83 -12.99 -0.53
C LEU A 152 -48.73 -12.00 -0.91
N LYS A 153 -47.49 -12.27 -0.49
CA LYS A 153 -46.31 -11.44 -0.74
C LYS A 153 -45.41 -12.05 -1.79
N GLY A 154 -45.16 -11.33 -2.89
CA GLY A 154 -44.21 -11.75 -3.92
C GLY A 154 -42.76 -11.54 -3.49
N ASN A 155 -41.94 -12.59 -3.60
CA ASN A 155 -40.51 -12.56 -3.31
C ASN A 155 -39.75 -12.28 -4.61
N THR A 156 -38.96 -11.22 -4.68
CA THR A 156 -38.14 -10.88 -5.86
C THR A 156 -36.69 -11.31 -5.68
N SER A 157 -35.97 -11.60 -6.76
CA SER A 157 -34.51 -11.62 -6.72
C SER A 157 -34.00 -10.23 -6.32
N SER A 158 -33.02 -10.14 -5.41
CA SER A 158 -32.27 -8.89 -5.22
C SER A 158 -31.68 -8.49 -6.57
N ALA A 159 -31.85 -7.23 -6.97
CA ALA A 159 -31.19 -6.73 -8.17
C ALA A 159 -29.68 -7.00 -8.06
N THR A 160 -29.14 -7.63 -9.09
CA THR A 160 -27.71 -7.95 -9.21
C THR A 160 -26.97 -6.64 -9.45
N ALA A 161 -26.17 -6.19 -8.49
CA ALA A 161 -25.38 -4.97 -8.68
C ALA A 161 -24.36 -5.16 -9.81
N VAL A 162 -24.06 -4.09 -10.52
CA VAL A 162 -23.06 -4.04 -11.58
C VAL A 162 -22.00 -2.99 -11.22
N ILE A 163 -20.72 -3.33 -11.43
CA ILE A 163 -19.62 -2.40 -11.22
C ILE A 163 -19.65 -1.31 -12.29
N GLN A 164 -19.74 -0.05 -11.86
CA GLN A 164 -19.57 1.14 -12.69
C GLN A 164 -18.14 1.67 -12.67
N ARG A 165 -17.43 1.50 -11.55
CA ARG A 165 -16.04 1.96 -11.37
C ARG A 165 -15.22 0.97 -10.56
N GLY A 166 -13.97 0.77 -10.97
CA GLY A 166 -13.00 0.02 -10.19
C GLY A 166 -12.99 -1.49 -10.45
N PRO A 167 -12.39 -2.29 -9.55
CA PRO A 167 -11.77 -1.85 -8.28
C PRO A 167 -10.52 -0.99 -8.49
N TYR A 168 -10.21 -0.15 -7.51
CA TYR A 168 -8.97 0.62 -7.45
C TYR A 168 -8.39 0.67 -6.03
N LEU A 169 -7.05 0.73 -5.96
CA LEU A 169 -6.30 0.58 -4.71
C LEU A 169 -5.81 1.94 -4.20
N GLN A 170 -5.99 2.20 -2.91
CA GLN A 170 -5.64 3.44 -2.22
C GLN A 170 -4.95 3.15 -0.89
N LEU A 171 -4.17 4.11 -0.39
CA LEU A 171 -3.60 4.10 0.97
C LEU A 171 -2.97 2.75 1.36
N GLY A 172 -2.10 2.25 0.48
CA GLY A 172 -1.36 1.01 0.69
C GLY A 172 -0.19 1.21 1.64
N THR A 173 -0.11 0.38 2.68
CA THR A 173 0.97 0.37 3.68
C THR A 173 1.62 -1.01 3.73
N SER A 174 2.55 -1.21 4.67
CA SER A 174 3.13 -2.53 4.91
C SER A 174 2.17 -3.53 5.54
N SER A 175 1.02 -3.10 6.04
CA SER A 175 0.06 -3.96 6.72
C SER A 175 -1.40 -3.69 6.38
N SER A 176 -1.69 -2.79 5.45
CA SER A 176 -3.05 -2.48 5.02
C SER A 176 -3.13 -2.00 3.58
N VAL A 177 -4.32 -2.06 3.00
CA VAL A 177 -4.69 -1.38 1.76
C VAL A 177 -6.17 -1.04 1.78
N ILE A 178 -6.57 0.05 1.13
CA ILE A 178 -7.97 0.38 0.89
C ILE A 178 -8.34 -0.02 -0.53
N ILE A 179 -9.45 -0.72 -0.69
CA ILE A 179 -10.01 -1.12 -1.98
C ILE A 179 -11.34 -0.41 -2.17
N LYS A 180 -11.47 0.32 -3.27
CA LYS A 180 -12.66 1.10 -3.62
C LYS A 180 -13.27 0.63 -4.94
N TRP A 181 -14.60 0.73 -5.05
CA TRP A 181 -15.34 0.50 -6.29
C TRP A 181 -16.70 1.22 -6.24
N ARG A 182 -17.36 1.35 -7.39
CA ARG A 182 -18.73 1.89 -7.48
C ARG A 182 -19.68 0.90 -8.13
N THR A 183 -20.90 0.78 -7.60
CA THR A 183 -22.01 0.05 -8.21
C THR A 183 -23.14 0.96 -8.68
N ASP A 184 -23.96 0.45 -9.58
CA ASP A 184 -25.15 1.13 -10.11
C ASP A 184 -26.28 1.27 -9.07
N ILE A 185 -26.39 0.31 -8.16
CA ILE A 185 -27.33 0.27 -7.03
C ILE A 185 -26.59 0.16 -5.70
N ALA A 186 -27.22 0.62 -4.61
CA ALA A 186 -26.60 0.55 -3.29
C ALA A 186 -26.58 -0.89 -2.75
N THR A 187 -25.43 -1.35 -2.26
CA THR A 187 -25.28 -2.65 -1.58
C THR A 187 -24.35 -2.52 -0.39
N ASN A 188 -24.34 -3.53 0.49
CA ASN A 188 -23.28 -3.66 1.49
C ASN A 188 -21.97 -4.11 0.83
N SER A 189 -20.83 -3.93 1.51
CA SER A 189 -19.51 -4.15 0.92
C SER A 189 -18.84 -5.40 1.49
N LYS A 190 -18.19 -6.18 0.63
CA LYS A 190 -17.32 -7.29 1.01
C LYS A 190 -16.10 -7.35 0.12
N VAL A 191 -14.94 -7.51 0.74
CA VAL A 191 -13.70 -7.90 0.06
C VAL A 191 -13.25 -9.22 0.62
N SER A 192 -13.08 -10.22 -0.25
CA SER A 192 -12.42 -11.49 0.12
C SER A 192 -10.98 -11.46 -0.37
N TYR A 193 -10.02 -11.98 0.39
CA TYR A 193 -8.60 -11.90 0.04
C TYR A 193 -7.79 -13.10 0.56
N GLY A 194 -6.64 -13.34 -0.06
CA GLY A 194 -5.71 -14.43 0.30
C GLY A 194 -4.40 -14.37 -0.49
N THR A 195 -3.38 -15.09 -0.06
CA THR A 195 -2.06 -15.10 -0.72
C THR A 195 -1.96 -16.04 -1.92
N THR A 196 -2.99 -16.87 -2.13
CA THR A 196 -3.05 -17.86 -3.21
C THR A 196 -4.20 -17.53 -4.15
N ALA A 197 -3.93 -17.45 -5.45
CA ALA A 197 -4.95 -17.18 -6.46
C ALA A 197 -6.10 -18.21 -6.37
N GLY A 198 -7.34 -17.74 -6.39
CA GLY A 198 -8.53 -18.59 -6.29
C GLY A 198 -8.83 -19.14 -4.88
N SER A 199 -7.97 -18.92 -3.88
CA SER A 199 -8.19 -19.32 -2.49
C SER A 199 -8.16 -18.10 -1.57
N LEU A 200 -9.32 -17.48 -1.41
CA LEU A 200 -9.51 -16.26 -0.62
C LEU A 200 -10.04 -16.64 0.77
N THR A 201 -9.13 -16.88 1.71
CA THR A 201 -9.44 -17.44 3.04
C THR A 201 -9.84 -16.38 4.08
N SER A 202 -9.64 -15.10 3.76
CA SER A 202 -9.97 -13.97 4.65
C SER A 202 -10.99 -13.05 3.99
N SER A 203 -11.71 -12.27 4.81
CA SER A 203 -12.60 -11.22 4.28
C SER A 203 -12.70 -10.02 5.21
N ALA A 204 -13.03 -8.87 4.63
CA ALA A 204 -13.44 -7.66 5.32
C ALA A 204 -14.82 -7.23 4.80
N ASN A 205 -15.71 -6.80 5.68
CA ASN A 205 -17.10 -6.48 5.34
C ASN A 205 -17.46 -5.10 5.93
N ASP A 206 -18.32 -4.38 5.22
CA ASP A 206 -19.01 -3.19 5.70
C ASP A 206 -20.51 -3.39 5.46
N ALA A 207 -21.32 -3.17 6.50
CA ALA A 207 -22.77 -3.36 6.45
C ALA A 207 -23.51 -2.16 5.83
N ALA A 208 -22.86 -1.01 5.66
CA ALA A 208 -23.48 0.18 5.08
C ALA A 208 -23.91 -0.06 3.63
N SER A 209 -25.16 0.27 3.31
CA SER A 209 -25.69 0.18 1.93
C SER A 209 -25.34 1.45 1.16
N VAL A 210 -24.35 1.36 0.27
CA VAL A 210 -23.78 2.50 -0.47
C VAL A 210 -23.53 2.13 -1.93
N LYS A 211 -23.37 3.13 -2.79
CA LYS A 211 -22.93 2.94 -4.19
C LYS A 211 -21.43 3.06 -4.34
N ASP A 212 -20.80 3.96 -3.57
CA ASP A 212 -19.36 4.14 -3.51
C ASP A 212 -18.83 3.36 -2.31
N HIS A 213 -18.15 2.27 -2.60
CA HIS A 213 -17.65 1.33 -1.59
C HIS A 213 -16.19 1.64 -1.27
N GLU A 214 -15.85 1.55 0.01
CA GLU A 214 -14.50 1.70 0.51
C GLU A 214 -14.26 0.67 1.62
N VAL A 215 -13.36 -0.28 1.38
CA VAL A 215 -13.06 -1.32 2.37
C VAL A 215 -11.57 -1.38 2.64
N LYS A 216 -11.20 -1.17 3.91
CA LYS A 216 -9.83 -1.31 4.40
C LYS A 216 -9.54 -2.76 4.77
N LEU A 217 -8.52 -3.35 4.14
CA LEU A 217 -7.87 -4.57 4.59
C LEU A 217 -6.76 -4.20 5.57
N ALA A 218 -6.68 -4.83 6.73
CA ALA A 218 -5.69 -4.57 7.76
C ALA A 218 -5.06 -5.87 8.28
N GLY A 219 -3.93 -5.77 8.99
CA GLY A 219 -3.23 -6.93 9.53
C GLY A 219 -2.51 -7.78 8.47
N LEU A 220 -2.21 -7.19 7.32
CA LEU A 220 -1.51 -7.86 6.23
C LEU A 220 -0.01 -7.99 6.52
N SER A 221 0.63 -9.01 5.94
CA SER A 221 2.09 -9.14 5.97
C SER A 221 2.74 -8.17 4.98
N ALA A 222 3.88 -7.59 5.35
CA ALA A 222 4.64 -6.68 4.48
C ALA A 222 5.21 -7.39 3.25
N ASN A 223 5.41 -6.63 2.17
CA ASN A 223 5.97 -7.10 0.89
C ASN A 223 5.38 -8.45 0.42
N THR A 224 4.07 -8.64 0.60
CA THR A 224 3.37 -9.89 0.34
C THR A 224 2.30 -9.67 -0.72
N LYS A 225 2.23 -10.59 -1.69
CA LYS A 225 1.21 -10.58 -2.74
C LYS A 225 -0.11 -11.15 -2.22
N TYR A 226 -1.18 -10.39 -2.37
CA TYR A 226 -2.55 -10.79 -2.04
C TYR A 226 -3.44 -10.71 -3.27
N TYR A 227 -4.20 -11.75 -3.51
CA TYR A 227 -5.32 -11.78 -4.45
C TYR A 227 -6.59 -11.34 -3.73
N TYR A 228 -7.54 -10.73 -4.44
CA TYR A 228 -8.79 -10.28 -3.85
C TYR A 228 -9.99 -10.40 -4.80
N SER A 229 -11.18 -10.42 -4.21
CA SER A 229 -12.44 -10.21 -4.90
C SER A 229 -13.25 -9.13 -4.17
N ILE A 230 -14.09 -8.40 -4.91
CA ILE A 230 -14.99 -7.36 -4.41
C ILE A 230 -16.45 -7.74 -4.67
N GLY A 231 -17.35 -7.24 -3.83
CA GLY A 231 -18.78 -7.41 -4.00
C GLY A 231 -19.56 -7.07 -2.73
N SER A 232 -20.66 -7.77 -2.50
CA SER A 232 -21.49 -7.69 -1.30
C SER A 232 -21.36 -8.96 -0.44
N SER A 233 -22.05 -9.00 0.70
CA SER A 233 -22.08 -10.23 1.53
C SER A 233 -22.69 -11.43 0.81
N THR A 234 -23.54 -11.19 -0.19
CA THR A 234 -24.29 -12.22 -0.92
C THR A 234 -23.84 -12.41 -2.36
N GLN A 235 -23.01 -11.52 -2.90
CA GLN A 235 -22.63 -11.51 -4.31
C GLN A 235 -21.16 -11.13 -4.49
N THR A 236 -20.39 -11.96 -5.20
CA THR A 236 -19.08 -11.54 -5.72
C THR A 236 -19.28 -10.84 -7.06
N LEU A 237 -18.80 -9.59 -7.18
CA LEU A 237 -18.91 -8.79 -8.40
C LEU A 237 -17.70 -8.96 -9.32
N GLN A 238 -16.50 -9.01 -8.76
CA GLN A 238 -15.28 -9.21 -9.53
C GLN A 238 -14.16 -9.81 -8.67
N GLY A 239 -13.39 -10.74 -9.21
CA GLY A 239 -12.21 -11.30 -8.55
C GLY A 239 -11.55 -12.38 -9.39
N ASP A 240 -10.66 -11.98 -10.30
CA ASP A 240 -9.88 -12.90 -11.14
C ASP A 240 -8.38 -12.92 -10.73
N ALA A 241 -7.55 -13.68 -11.46
CA ALA A 241 -6.11 -13.76 -11.19
C ALA A 241 -5.35 -12.41 -11.40
N ASN A 242 -5.99 -11.43 -12.04
CA ASN A 242 -5.47 -10.08 -12.24
C ASN A 242 -5.89 -9.10 -11.13
N ASN A 243 -6.79 -9.51 -10.22
CA ASN A 243 -7.12 -8.78 -9.00
C ASN A 243 -6.12 -9.17 -7.89
N TYR A 244 -4.99 -8.46 -7.83
CA TYR A 244 -4.01 -8.67 -6.77
C TYR A 244 -3.27 -7.38 -6.44
N PHE A 245 -2.68 -7.28 -5.27
CA PHE A 245 -1.75 -6.20 -4.91
C PHE A 245 -0.56 -6.77 -4.13
N ILE A 246 0.52 -5.99 -4.00
CA ILE A 246 1.63 -6.31 -3.11
C ILE A 246 1.71 -5.22 -2.04
N THR A 247 1.62 -5.60 -0.76
CA THR A 247 1.77 -4.66 0.35
C THR A 247 3.14 -3.99 0.33
N ALA A 248 3.23 -2.76 0.85
CA ALA A 248 4.51 -2.07 0.89
C ALA A 248 5.54 -2.86 1.73
N PRO A 249 6.84 -2.74 1.45
CA PRO A 249 7.88 -3.22 2.34
C PRO A 249 7.84 -2.46 3.66
N ILE A 250 8.50 -3.01 4.69
CA ILE A 250 8.79 -2.26 5.90
C ILE A 250 9.59 -1.01 5.55
N VAL A 251 9.21 0.13 6.13
CA VAL A 251 9.89 1.42 5.93
C VAL A 251 11.39 1.29 6.22
N GLY A 252 12.23 1.86 5.38
CA GLY A 252 13.69 1.76 5.43
C GLY A 252 14.29 0.53 4.71
N THR A 253 13.47 -0.43 4.26
CA THR A 253 13.96 -1.60 3.52
C THR A 253 14.57 -1.18 2.19
N GLU A 254 15.78 -1.65 1.86
CA GLU A 254 16.34 -1.47 0.52
C GLU A 254 15.77 -2.53 -0.44
N LYS A 255 14.62 -2.22 -1.07
CA LYS A 255 13.98 -3.04 -2.11
C LYS A 255 13.98 -2.28 -3.43
N LYS A 256 14.30 -2.96 -4.53
CA LYS A 256 14.08 -2.41 -5.87
C LYS A 256 12.61 -2.01 -6.04
N THR A 257 12.36 -0.71 -6.19
CA THR A 257 11.04 -0.10 -6.25
C THR A 257 10.83 0.54 -7.62
N ARG A 258 9.72 0.20 -8.28
CA ARG A 258 9.34 0.74 -9.59
C ARG A 258 8.18 1.71 -9.45
N VAL A 259 8.45 2.96 -9.80
CA VAL A 259 7.48 4.05 -9.76
C VAL A 259 7.07 4.39 -11.18
N TRP A 260 5.77 4.44 -11.42
CA TRP A 260 5.20 5.02 -12.63
C TRP A 260 4.68 6.41 -12.33
N VAL A 261 4.91 7.35 -13.23
CA VAL A 261 4.52 8.74 -13.05
C VAL A 261 3.79 9.20 -14.30
N THR A 262 2.59 9.74 -14.11
CA THR A 262 1.77 10.31 -15.20
C THR A 262 1.26 11.68 -14.79
N GLY A 263 1.63 12.73 -15.54
CA GLY A 263 1.01 14.06 -15.46
C GLY A 263 0.06 14.27 -16.63
N ASP A 264 -1.03 14.99 -16.39
CA ASP A 264 -1.94 15.46 -17.45
C ASP A 264 -2.53 14.31 -18.28
N CYS A 265 -2.71 13.16 -17.64
CA CYS A 265 -3.20 11.97 -18.31
C CYS A 265 -4.71 12.02 -18.56
N GLY A 266 -5.50 12.83 -17.85
CA GLY A 266 -6.96 12.70 -17.77
C GLY A 266 -7.81 13.11 -18.98
N ASN A 267 -7.36 12.93 -20.23
CA ASN A 267 -8.03 13.49 -21.42
C ASN A 267 -8.64 12.48 -22.40
N ASN A 268 -8.61 11.17 -22.09
CA ASN A 268 -9.11 10.08 -22.95
C ASN A 268 -8.50 10.06 -24.37
N SER A 269 -7.32 10.65 -24.54
CA SER A 269 -6.69 10.74 -25.86
C SER A 269 -6.05 9.42 -26.28
N THR A 270 -5.75 9.30 -27.57
CA THR A 270 -4.92 8.20 -28.09
C THR A 270 -3.53 8.24 -27.48
N ASN A 271 -2.98 9.43 -27.22
CA ASN A 271 -1.69 9.58 -26.55
C ASN A 271 -1.71 8.99 -25.13
N GLN A 272 -2.79 9.20 -24.37
CA GLN A 272 -2.96 8.63 -23.03
C GLN A 272 -2.95 7.10 -23.04
N ARG A 273 -3.76 6.49 -23.91
CA ARG A 273 -3.82 5.03 -24.06
C ARG A 273 -2.48 4.47 -24.52
N ASN A 274 -1.83 5.13 -25.47
CA ASN A 274 -0.51 4.71 -25.94
C ASN A 274 0.54 4.80 -24.83
N SER A 275 0.59 5.90 -24.08
CA SER A 275 1.51 6.06 -22.94
C SER A 275 1.32 4.96 -21.91
N ARG A 276 0.07 4.63 -21.55
CA ARG A 276 -0.28 3.47 -20.71
C ARG A 276 0.23 2.16 -21.30
N ASP A 277 -0.07 1.88 -22.56
CA ASP A 277 0.25 0.59 -23.19
C ASP A 277 1.76 0.41 -23.38
N LYS A 278 2.49 1.50 -23.67
CA LYS A 278 3.95 1.47 -23.80
C LYS A 278 4.64 1.34 -22.46
N TYR A 279 4.11 1.97 -21.41
CA TYR A 279 4.56 1.71 -20.05
C TYR A 279 4.36 0.24 -19.66
N ILE A 280 3.16 -0.31 -19.87
CA ILE A 280 2.85 -1.72 -19.56
C ILE A 280 3.78 -2.67 -20.34
N SER A 281 4.03 -2.35 -21.61
CA SER A 281 4.95 -3.13 -22.46
C SER A 281 6.40 -3.06 -21.97
N TYR A 282 6.86 -1.86 -21.58
CA TYR A 282 8.19 -1.64 -21.01
C TYR A 282 8.37 -2.38 -19.68
N LEU A 283 7.34 -2.40 -18.84
CA LEU A 283 7.35 -3.09 -17.55
C LEU A 283 7.45 -4.62 -17.71
N GLY A 284 6.81 -5.17 -18.74
CA GLY A 284 6.76 -6.61 -19.00
C GLY A 284 6.01 -7.35 -17.88
N SER A 285 6.67 -8.36 -17.29
CA SER A 285 6.14 -9.13 -16.16
C SER A 285 6.45 -8.53 -14.78
N ASN A 286 7.19 -7.42 -14.72
CA ASN A 286 7.50 -6.77 -13.46
C ASN A 286 6.25 -6.11 -12.85
N TYR A 287 6.30 -5.90 -11.54
CA TYR A 287 5.25 -5.21 -10.80
C TYR A 287 5.54 -3.71 -10.71
N THR A 288 4.50 -2.88 -10.82
CA THR A 288 4.55 -1.45 -10.49
C THR A 288 4.29 -1.30 -9.01
N ASP A 289 5.29 -0.82 -8.26
CA ASP A 289 5.20 -0.71 -6.80
C ASP A 289 4.42 0.55 -6.38
N VAL A 290 4.60 1.66 -7.12
CA VAL A 290 4.01 2.98 -6.82
C VAL A 290 3.56 3.64 -8.13
N TRP A 291 2.37 4.24 -8.15
CA TRP A 291 1.91 5.08 -9.26
C TRP A 291 1.59 6.49 -8.77
N LEU A 292 2.31 7.50 -9.28
CA LEU A 292 2.14 8.91 -8.96
C LEU A 292 1.36 9.63 -10.07
N LEU A 293 0.41 10.50 -9.71
CA LEU A 293 -0.13 11.47 -10.66
C LEU A 293 0.35 12.87 -10.35
N ALA A 294 0.86 13.57 -11.36
CA ALA A 294 1.36 14.94 -11.23
C ALA A 294 0.28 16.00 -11.57
N GLY A 295 -0.98 15.71 -11.25
CA GLY A 295 -2.12 16.62 -11.47
C GLY A 295 -2.78 16.52 -12.84
N ASP A 296 -3.95 17.17 -12.92
CA ASP A 296 -4.88 17.14 -14.04
C ASP A 296 -5.28 15.73 -14.44
N ASN A 297 -5.84 15.07 -13.43
CA ASN A 297 -6.20 13.66 -13.46
C ASN A 297 -7.49 13.43 -14.29
N ALA A 298 -8.32 14.46 -14.43
CA ALA A 298 -9.52 14.45 -15.25
C ALA A 298 -9.79 15.82 -15.89
N TYR A 299 -9.71 15.87 -17.22
CA TYR A 299 -10.01 17.03 -18.04
C TYR A 299 -11.50 17.11 -18.41
N ASN A 300 -12.09 18.30 -18.55
CA ASN A 300 -11.49 19.63 -18.39
C ASN A 300 -11.83 20.30 -17.04
N SER A 301 -12.78 19.77 -16.27
CA SER A 301 -13.31 20.43 -15.08
C SER A 301 -13.31 19.54 -13.83
N GLY A 302 -12.56 18.44 -13.86
CA GLY A 302 -12.45 17.52 -12.73
C GLY A 302 -13.77 16.90 -12.31
N LEU A 303 -14.78 16.84 -13.20
CA LEU A 303 -16.09 16.31 -12.86
C LEU A 303 -16.02 14.81 -12.61
N ASP A 304 -16.91 14.27 -11.77
CA ASP A 304 -16.93 12.83 -11.48
C ASP A 304 -17.14 11.99 -12.75
N THR A 305 -17.94 12.49 -13.70
CA THR A 305 -18.12 11.88 -15.02
C THR A 305 -16.84 11.92 -15.87
N GLU A 306 -16.07 13.00 -15.80
CA GLU A 306 -14.79 13.12 -16.50
C GLU A 306 -13.74 12.19 -15.88
N TYR A 307 -13.71 12.08 -14.55
CA TYR A 307 -12.92 11.05 -13.86
C TYR A 307 -13.29 9.66 -14.33
N GLN A 308 -14.59 9.35 -14.44
CA GLN A 308 -15.04 8.06 -14.93
C GLN A 308 -14.49 7.78 -16.34
N THR A 309 -14.82 8.63 -17.31
CA THR A 309 -14.55 8.37 -18.73
C THR A 309 -13.10 8.55 -19.11
N ASN A 310 -12.41 9.52 -18.51
CA ASN A 310 -11.09 9.95 -18.96
C ASN A 310 -9.95 9.39 -18.09
N PHE A 311 -10.26 8.84 -16.92
CA PHE A 311 -9.27 8.21 -16.05
C PHE A 311 -9.65 6.76 -15.71
N PHE A 312 -10.74 6.52 -15.00
CA PHE A 312 -11.06 5.18 -14.48
C PHE A 312 -11.26 4.16 -15.60
N ASP A 313 -12.01 4.50 -16.64
CA ASP A 313 -12.25 3.61 -17.78
C ASP A 313 -10.97 3.30 -18.57
N ILE A 314 -9.96 4.19 -18.51
CA ILE A 314 -8.67 4.01 -19.19
C ILE A 314 -7.76 3.06 -18.42
N TYR A 315 -7.83 3.01 -17.09
CA TYR A 315 -6.83 2.27 -16.30
C TYR A 315 -7.39 1.02 -15.59
N LYS A 316 -8.70 0.76 -15.68
CA LYS A 316 -9.41 -0.33 -14.97
C LYS A 316 -8.93 -1.74 -15.30
N ASP A 317 -8.44 -1.99 -16.51
CA ASP A 317 -8.18 -3.38 -16.96
C ASP A 317 -6.93 -3.99 -16.35
N LYS A 318 -5.98 -3.16 -15.87
CA LYS A 318 -4.74 -3.62 -15.24
C LYS A 318 -4.31 -2.75 -14.06
N MET A 319 -3.98 -1.49 -14.33
CA MET A 319 -3.27 -0.64 -13.38
C MET A 319 -4.05 -0.41 -12.09
N LEU A 320 -5.33 -0.03 -12.18
CA LEU A 320 -6.16 0.23 -11.01
C LEU A 320 -6.37 -1.02 -10.14
N LYS A 321 -6.44 -2.20 -10.75
CA LYS A 321 -6.62 -3.46 -10.01
C LYS A 321 -5.37 -3.91 -9.25
N GLN A 322 -4.20 -3.42 -9.67
CA GLN A 322 -2.91 -3.99 -9.29
C GLN A 322 -1.98 -3.05 -8.53
N THR A 323 -2.10 -1.74 -8.75
CA THR A 323 -1.12 -0.75 -8.27
C THR A 323 -1.78 0.28 -7.39
N VAL A 324 -1.15 0.60 -6.25
CA VAL A 324 -1.60 1.69 -5.38
C VAL A 324 -1.23 3.03 -6.03
N LEU A 325 -2.24 3.86 -6.20
CA LEU A 325 -2.18 5.16 -6.83
C LEU A 325 -2.09 6.28 -5.77
N TRP A 326 -1.22 7.27 -6.01
CA TRP A 326 -0.97 8.43 -5.18
C TRP A 326 -1.02 9.71 -6.03
N PRO A 327 -2.17 10.39 -6.10
CA PRO A 327 -2.35 11.53 -6.99
C PRO A 327 -2.07 12.87 -6.30
N ALA A 328 -1.52 13.83 -7.01
CA ALA A 328 -1.64 15.26 -6.70
C ALA A 328 -2.81 15.86 -7.52
N PRO A 329 -3.52 16.89 -7.03
CA PRO A 329 -4.48 17.63 -7.85
C PRO A 329 -3.78 18.69 -8.73
N GLY A 330 -4.33 18.94 -9.92
CA GLY A 330 -3.97 20.04 -10.81
C GLY A 330 -5.08 21.07 -10.99
N ASN A 331 -4.85 22.10 -11.79
CA ASN A 331 -5.82 23.19 -11.95
C ASN A 331 -7.14 22.73 -12.60
N HIS A 332 -7.11 21.74 -13.49
CA HIS A 332 -8.32 21.18 -14.09
C HIS A 332 -9.12 20.30 -13.14
N ASP A 333 -8.50 19.67 -12.14
CA ASP A 333 -9.23 18.97 -11.06
C ASP A 333 -10.11 19.96 -10.27
N TYR A 334 -9.66 21.20 -10.16
CA TYR A 334 -10.39 22.33 -9.59
C TYR A 334 -11.23 23.11 -10.61
N ALA A 335 -11.36 22.63 -11.85
CA ALA A 335 -12.03 23.33 -12.96
C ALA A 335 -11.53 24.76 -13.22
N ASN A 336 -10.27 25.04 -12.91
CA ASN A 336 -9.71 26.39 -12.96
C ASN A 336 -10.53 27.43 -12.16
N ASN A 337 -11.19 27.00 -11.08
CA ASN A 337 -12.21 27.79 -10.40
C ASN A 337 -11.75 28.28 -9.02
N ALA A 338 -11.74 29.61 -8.83
CA ALA A 338 -11.29 30.23 -7.59
C ALA A 338 -12.12 29.86 -6.34
N THR A 339 -13.41 29.57 -6.48
CA THR A 339 -14.24 29.09 -5.36
C THR A 339 -13.80 27.68 -4.95
N ARG A 340 -13.58 26.81 -5.93
CA ARG A 340 -13.13 25.43 -5.69
C ARG A 340 -11.73 25.35 -5.07
N GLN A 341 -10.86 26.32 -5.38
CA GLN A 341 -9.56 26.44 -4.69
C GLN A 341 -9.71 26.62 -3.17
N ASN A 342 -10.79 27.27 -2.71
CA ASN A 342 -11.00 27.59 -1.30
C ASN A 342 -11.74 26.47 -0.58
N ASP A 343 -12.88 26.02 -1.12
CA ASP A 343 -13.75 25.05 -0.44
C ASP A 343 -13.31 23.59 -0.63
N HIS A 344 -12.40 23.33 -1.57
CA HIS A 344 -11.93 21.99 -1.95
C HIS A 344 -13.08 21.04 -2.35
N ASN A 345 -14.23 21.59 -2.78
CA ASN A 345 -15.40 20.82 -3.15
C ASN A 345 -15.27 20.32 -4.59
N VAL A 346 -14.39 19.33 -4.77
CA VAL A 346 -14.07 18.70 -6.06
C VAL A 346 -14.15 17.17 -5.97
N PRO A 347 -14.56 16.47 -7.05
CA PRO A 347 -14.61 15.02 -7.09
C PRO A 347 -13.30 14.29 -6.76
N TYR A 348 -12.15 14.94 -6.91
CA TYR A 348 -10.85 14.40 -6.50
C TYR A 348 -10.90 13.84 -5.06
N TYR A 349 -11.43 14.60 -4.10
CA TYR A 349 -11.45 14.20 -2.68
C TYR A 349 -12.52 13.15 -2.34
N SER A 350 -13.52 12.94 -3.20
CA SER A 350 -14.44 11.80 -3.05
C SER A 350 -13.89 10.54 -3.74
N ASN A 351 -13.12 10.72 -4.81
CA ASN A 351 -12.59 9.62 -5.62
C ASN A 351 -11.37 8.96 -4.99
N PHE A 352 -10.53 9.73 -4.29
CA PHE A 352 -9.30 9.22 -3.70
C PHE A 352 -9.35 9.28 -2.18
N THR A 353 -8.64 8.35 -1.53
CA THR A 353 -8.49 8.32 -0.06
C THR A 353 -7.01 8.41 0.26
N LEU A 354 -6.60 9.48 0.94
CA LEU A 354 -5.19 9.89 1.03
C LEU A 354 -4.76 10.05 2.50
N PRO A 355 -3.46 9.85 2.82
CA PRO A 355 -3.01 9.74 4.20
C PRO A 355 -2.93 11.11 4.89
N LYS A 356 -4.05 11.59 5.42
CA LYS A 356 -4.13 12.85 6.18
C LYS A 356 -3.60 12.73 7.61
N ASN A 357 -3.54 11.52 8.17
CA ASN A 357 -3.08 11.24 9.53
C ASN A 357 -1.73 10.50 9.56
N ALA A 358 -0.91 10.64 8.52
CA ALA A 358 0.36 9.92 8.35
C ALA A 358 0.23 8.40 8.37
N GLU A 359 -0.91 7.86 7.92
CA GLU A 359 -1.21 6.43 7.92
C GLU A 359 -0.19 5.61 7.11
N ALA A 360 0.47 6.23 6.14
CA ALA A 360 1.49 5.63 5.29
C ALA A 360 2.91 6.18 5.54
N GLY A 361 3.13 6.92 6.63
CA GLY A 361 4.41 7.51 7.01
C GLY A 361 4.52 9.03 6.78
N GLY A 362 5.58 9.62 7.35
CA GLY A 362 5.77 11.08 7.41
C GLY A 362 4.99 11.73 8.55
N VAL A 363 4.64 13.00 8.40
CA VAL A 363 3.93 13.81 9.41
C VAL A 363 2.47 14.03 8.99
N ALA A 364 1.53 13.98 9.95
CA ALA A 364 0.11 14.19 9.66
C ALA A 364 -0.14 15.61 9.16
N SER A 365 -0.70 15.74 7.95
CA SER A 365 -1.11 17.02 7.36
C SER A 365 -2.50 17.48 7.82
N ASN A 366 -3.31 16.55 8.33
CA ASN A 366 -4.73 16.72 8.68
C ASN A 366 -5.62 17.11 7.48
N THR A 367 -5.13 16.93 6.26
CA THR A 367 -5.86 17.14 5.00
C THR A 367 -5.43 16.14 3.94
N GLU A 368 -6.28 15.89 2.96
CA GLU A 368 -5.97 15.04 1.80
C GLU A 368 -5.34 15.83 0.64
N ALA A 369 -5.30 17.16 0.73
CA ALA A 369 -4.76 18.03 -0.32
C ALA A 369 -3.24 17.87 -0.50
N PHE A 370 -2.52 17.73 0.61
CA PHE A 370 -1.08 17.47 0.62
C PHE A 370 -0.76 16.46 1.71
N TYR A 371 0.15 15.55 1.39
CA TYR A 371 0.45 14.41 2.24
C TYR A 371 1.80 13.79 1.87
N SER A 372 2.30 12.95 2.76
CA SER A 372 3.52 12.19 2.57
C SER A 372 3.27 10.70 2.76
N PHE A 373 4.14 9.86 2.22
CA PHE A 373 4.17 8.44 2.52
C PHE A 373 5.56 7.86 2.31
N ASN A 374 5.83 6.75 2.99
CA ASN A 374 7.06 5.99 2.83
C ASN A 374 6.78 4.69 2.08
N TYR A 375 7.66 4.34 1.15
CA TYR A 375 7.68 3.04 0.50
C TYR A 375 9.11 2.54 0.45
N ALA A 376 9.38 1.38 1.05
CA ALA A 376 10.75 0.89 1.18
C ALA A 376 11.65 1.96 1.83
N ASN A 377 12.81 2.28 1.26
CA ASN A 377 13.73 3.32 1.74
C ASN A 377 13.51 4.70 1.07
N ILE A 378 12.30 4.98 0.60
CA ILE A 378 11.94 6.18 -0.15
C ILE A 378 10.81 6.93 0.57
N HIS A 379 10.97 8.24 0.68
CA HIS A 379 9.96 9.17 1.15
C HIS A 379 9.39 9.95 -0.03
N PHE A 380 8.08 9.88 -0.19
CA PHE A 380 7.33 10.59 -1.21
C PHE A 380 6.46 11.67 -0.59
N VAL A 381 6.37 12.81 -1.26
CA VAL A 381 5.55 13.95 -0.83
C VAL A 381 4.70 14.45 -1.99
N SER A 382 3.38 14.45 -1.81
CA SER A 382 2.39 15.04 -2.71
C SER A 382 2.00 16.42 -2.21
N LEU A 383 2.01 17.41 -3.09
CA LEU A 383 1.64 18.78 -2.76
C LEU A 383 0.53 19.31 -3.67
N ASP A 384 -0.30 20.19 -3.13
CA ASP A 384 -1.33 20.88 -3.88
C ASP A 384 -0.85 22.28 -4.26
N SER A 385 -0.48 22.41 -5.53
CA SER A 385 -0.02 23.67 -6.12
C SER A 385 -1.15 24.61 -6.57
N TYR A 386 -2.42 24.19 -6.51
CA TYR A 386 -3.58 24.96 -6.98
C TYR A 386 -4.68 25.20 -5.95
N GLY A 387 -4.78 24.44 -4.86
CA GLY A 387 -5.67 24.72 -3.73
C GLY A 387 -5.24 25.96 -2.91
N LYS A 388 -6.09 26.36 -1.95
CA LYS A 388 -5.81 27.43 -0.97
C LYS A 388 -6.17 26.99 0.44
N GLU A 389 -5.18 26.92 1.31
CA GLU A 389 -5.41 26.65 2.73
C GLU A 389 -5.96 27.89 3.43
N SER A 390 -6.96 27.71 4.29
CA SER A 390 -7.61 28.80 5.03
C SER A 390 -8.08 29.95 4.13
N ASN A 391 -8.51 29.63 2.89
CA ASN A 391 -8.96 30.57 1.86
C ASN A 391 -7.92 31.65 1.46
N SER A 392 -6.66 31.50 1.85
CA SER A 392 -5.65 32.56 1.75
C SER A 392 -4.29 32.06 1.27
N TYR A 393 -3.85 30.90 1.75
CA TYR A 393 -2.46 30.46 1.60
C TYR A 393 -2.31 29.44 0.47
N ARG A 394 -1.41 29.75 -0.46
CA ARG A 394 -0.92 28.87 -1.53
C ARG A 394 0.27 28.04 -1.05
N MET A 395 0.62 27.01 -1.81
CA MET A 395 1.82 26.19 -1.57
C MET A 395 3.10 27.02 -1.38
N TYR A 396 3.26 28.11 -2.15
CA TYR A 396 4.44 28.97 -2.12
C TYR A 396 4.45 30.02 -0.99
N ASP A 397 3.39 30.13 -0.20
CA ASP A 397 3.37 30.97 0.98
C ASP A 397 4.15 30.28 2.10
N THR A 398 5.42 30.66 2.28
CA THR A 398 6.37 29.91 3.12
C THR A 398 6.02 29.86 4.61
N LEU A 399 5.08 30.68 5.09
CA LEU A 399 4.52 30.64 6.44
C LEU A 399 3.12 30.02 6.49
N GLY A 400 2.53 29.68 5.34
CA GLY A 400 1.22 29.05 5.23
C GLY A 400 1.23 27.60 5.74
N PRO A 401 0.03 27.00 5.89
CA PRO A 401 -0.13 25.66 6.46
C PRO A 401 0.66 24.58 5.71
N GLN A 402 0.52 24.52 4.38
CA GLN A 402 1.17 23.51 3.54
C GLN A 402 2.71 23.59 3.61
N ALA A 403 3.30 24.79 3.46
CA ALA A 403 4.75 24.96 3.54
C ALA A 403 5.30 24.71 4.95
N THR A 404 4.54 25.05 5.99
CA THR A 404 4.92 24.81 7.40
C THR A 404 4.92 23.32 7.71
N TRP A 405 3.88 22.60 7.31
CA TRP A 405 3.81 21.14 7.41
C TRP A 405 4.97 20.49 6.65
N LEU A 406 5.23 20.89 5.40
CA LEU A 406 6.30 20.32 4.59
C LEU A 406 7.68 20.45 5.26
N LYS A 407 7.97 21.60 5.88
CA LYS A 407 9.22 21.79 6.62
C LYS A 407 9.35 20.83 7.80
N GLN A 408 8.25 20.50 8.47
CA GLN A 408 8.23 19.53 9.58
C GLN A 408 8.41 18.11 9.05
N ASP A 409 7.70 17.75 7.99
CA ASP A 409 7.76 16.43 7.35
C ASP A 409 9.17 16.13 6.82
N LEU A 410 9.75 17.04 6.04
CA LEU A 410 11.12 16.90 5.53
C LEU A 410 12.18 16.90 6.65
N ALA A 411 11.94 17.59 7.77
CA ALA A 411 12.83 17.54 8.93
C ALA A 411 12.76 16.19 9.67
N ALA A 412 11.59 15.54 9.68
CA ALA A 412 11.37 14.25 10.30
C ALA A 412 11.81 13.07 9.41
N ASN A 413 12.00 13.29 8.12
CA ASN A 413 12.34 12.26 7.16
C ASN A 413 13.75 11.67 7.39
N THR A 414 13.81 10.34 7.52
CA THR A 414 15.05 9.55 7.66
C THR A 414 15.33 8.64 6.47
N GLN A 415 14.47 8.66 5.44
CA GLN A 415 14.60 7.79 4.28
C GLN A 415 15.77 8.21 3.38
N LYS A 416 16.34 7.22 2.68
CA LYS A 416 17.49 7.44 1.81
C LYS A 416 17.13 8.33 0.61
N TRP A 417 15.94 8.15 0.04
CA TRP A 417 15.48 8.90 -1.12
C TRP A 417 14.30 9.80 -0.76
N THR A 418 14.28 11.02 -1.30
CA THR A 418 13.17 11.97 -1.14
C THR A 418 12.72 12.47 -2.50
N ILE A 419 11.48 12.15 -2.87
CA ILE A 419 10.84 12.55 -4.12
C ILE A 419 9.59 13.38 -3.81
N VAL A 420 9.51 14.58 -4.36
CA VAL A 420 8.38 15.49 -4.17
C VAL A 420 7.68 15.69 -5.50
N TYR A 421 6.35 15.67 -5.52
CA TYR A 421 5.59 15.86 -6.75
C TYR A 421 4.34 16.72 -6.54
N TRP A 422 3.99 17.49 -7.57
CA TRP A 422 2.82 18.37 -7.63
C TRP A 422 2.51 18.73 -9.08
N HIS A 423 1.63 19.70 -9.33
CA HIS A 423 1.21 20.05 -10.69
C HIS A 423 2.04 21.16 -11.37
N HIS A 424 2.02 22.41 -10.88
CA HIS A 424 2.62 23.58 -11.55
C HIS A 424 4.17 23.66 -11.47
N PRO A 425 4.92 23.52 -12.58
CA PRO A 425 6.38 23.41 -12.55
C PRO A 425 7.11 24.75 -12.31
N PRO A 426 8.18 24.78 -11.48
CA PRO A 426 8.99 25.99 -11.29
C PRO A 426 9.81 26.37 -12.53
N TYR A 427 10.07 25.42 -13.42
CA TYR A 427 10.84 25.62 -14.64
C TYR A 427 10.08 24.99 -15.80
N THR A 428 9.67 25.79 -16.77
CA THR A 428 9.16 25.34 -18.07
C THR A 428 9.04 26.50 -19.04
N MET A 429 9.19 26.20 -20.32
CA MET A 429 8.81 27.07 -21.44
C MET A 429 7.99 26.29 -22.48
N GLY A 430 7.32 25.20 -22.08
CA GLY A 430 6.49 24.35 -22.96
C GLY A 430 5.15 25.01 -23.29
N SER A 431 4.04 24.34 -23.02
CA SER A 431 2.71 24.96 -23.20
C SER A 431 2.45 26.06 -22.17
N HIS A 432 3.22 26.08 -21.09
CA HIS A 432 3.21 27.06 -20.02
C HIS A 432 4.55 27.78 -19.89
N ASN A 433 4.53 28.94 -19.24
CA ASN A 433 5.65 29.87 -19.13
C ASN A 433 5.94 30.23 -17.67
N SER A 434 7.02 29.65 -17.14
CA SER A 434 7.48 29.89 -15.77
C SER A 434 8.00 31.30 -15.46
N ASP A 435 8.05 32.21 -16.45
CA ASP A 435 8.42 33.62 -16.28
C ASP A 435 7.24 34.59 -16.38
N THR A 436 6.04 34.10 -16.74
CA THR A 436 4.84 34.96 -16.87
C THR A 436 3.65 34.51 -16.02
N GLU A 437 3.62 33.24 -15.62
CA GLU A 437 2.54 32.69 -14.81
C GLU A 437 2.87 32.82 -13.32
N THR A 438 1.97 33.46 -12.56
CA THR A 438 2.22 33.88 -11.17
C THR A 438 2.52 32.70 -10.26
N GLU A 439 1.79 31.60 -10.41
CA GLU A 439 1.98 30.37 -9.66
C GLU A 439 3.38 29.81 -9.86
N LEU A 440 3.81 29.62 -11.11
CA LEU A 440 5.11 29.03 -11.44
C LEU A 440 6.27 29.94 -10.98
N ILE A 441 6.13 31.26 -11.18
CA ILE A 441 7.09 32.26 -10.68
C ILE A 441 7.25 32.15 -9.17
N ASN A 442 6.14 32.13 -8.42
CA ASN A 442 6.18 32.10 -6.97
C ASN A 442 6.70 30.78 -6.42
N VAL A 443 6.41 29.65 -7.08
CA VAL A 443 7.01 28.36 -6.73
C VAL A 443 8.53 28.43 -6.88
N ARG A 444 9.05 28.93 -8.01
CA ARG A 444 10.49 29.06 -8.24
C ARG A 444 11.16 30.08 -7.31
N GLN A 445 10.55 31.23 -7.10
CA GLN A 445 11.13 32.33 -6.32
C GLN A 445 11.09 32.07 -4.82
N ASN A 446 10.01 31.48 -4.30
CA ASN A 446 9.77 31.43 -2.85
C ASN A 446 9.87 30.01 -2.28
N PHE A 447 9.35 29.01 -3.00
CA PHE A 447 9.09 27.70 -2.44
C PHE A 447 10.27 26.72 -2.54
N ILE A 448 10.88 26.57 -3.72
CA ILE A 448 11.86 25.50 -3.97
C ILE A 448 13.13 25.60 -3.12
N ARG A 449 13.41 26.77 -2.53
CA ARG A 449 14.46 26.97 -1.51
C ARG A 449 14.30 26.06 -0.30
N ILE A 450 13.07 25.73 0.06
CA ILE A 450 12.76 24.77 1.13
C ILE A 450 13.29 23.41 0.72
N LEU A 451 12.92 22.93 -0.48
CA LEU A 451 13.30 21.61 -0.99
C LEU A 451 14.82 21.45 -1.10
N GLU A 452 15.51 22.47 -1.60
CA GLU A 452 16.98 22.47 -1.69
C GLU A 452 17.64 22.40 -0.30
N ARG A 453 17.10 23.11 0.70
CA ARG A 453 17.64 23.10 2.09
C ARG A 453 17.51 21.73 2.75
N TYR A 454 16.42 21.01 2.44
CA TYR A 454 16.19 19.64 2.91
C TYR A 454 16.74 18.57 1.95
N LYS A 455 17.54 18.97 0.95
CA LYS A 455 18.28 18.07 0.05
C LYS A 455 17.41 17.11 -0.77
N VAL A 456 16.19 17.52 -1.12
CA VAL A 456 15.27 16.76 -1.99
C VAL A 456 15.98 16.28 -3.26
N ASP A 457 15.77 15.03 -3.64
CA ASP A 457 16.47 14.41 -4.77
C ASP A 457 15.87 14.80 -6.10
N MET A 458 14.54 14.69 -6.17
CA MET A 458 13.80 14.91 -7.40
C MET A 458 12.48 15.60 -7.10
N VAL A 459 12.16 16.55 -7.97
CA VAL A 459 10.87 17.21 -8.07
C VAL A 459 10.22 16.82 -9.38
N ILE A 460 8.95 16.46 -9.33
CA ILE A 460 8.17 16.02 -10.50
C ILE A 460 6.92 16.89 -10.62
N CYS A 461 6.69 17.43 -11.80
CA CYS A 461 5.57 18.30 -12.11
C CYS A 461 4.83 17.85 -13.39
N GLY A 462 3.61 18.35 -13.58
CA GLY A 462 2.82 18.21 -14.81
C GLY A 462 2.64 19.58 -15.47
N HIS A 463 1.39 19.91 -15.82
CA HIS A 463 0.86 21.21 -16.27
C HIS A 463 1.36 21.66 -17.65
N SER A 464 2.67 21.76 -17.82
CA SER A 464 3.25 21.99 -19.14
C SER A 464 3.22 20.68 -19.92
N HIS A 465 2.50 20.66 -21.04
CA HIS A 465 2.17 19.47 -21.82
C HIS A 465 3.35 18.98 -22.68
N CYS A 466 4.48 18.77 -22.04
CA CYS A 466 5.76 18.34 -22.60
C CYS A 466 6.51 17.47 -21.58
N TYR A 467 7.65 16.93 -22.00
CA TYR A 467 8.65 16.38 -21.09
C TYR A 467 9.84 17.34 -21.02
N GLU A 468 10.27 17.70 -19.81
CA GLU A 468 11.49 18.48 -19.59
C GLU A 468 12.23 17.99 -18.36
N ARG A 469 13.56 18.10 -18.37
CA ARG A 469 14.40 17.72 -17.24
C ARG A 469 15.60 18.63 -17.10
N THR A 470 15.88 19.08 -15.88
CA THR A 470 17.11 19.81 -15.53
C THR A 470 18.31 18.87 -15.34
N LYS A 471 19.53 19.42 -15.27
CA LYS A 471 20.62 18.71 -14.58
C LYS A 471 20.36 18.67 -13.07
N LEU A 472 21.33 18.15 -12.30
CA LEU A 472 21.38 18.43 -10.88
C LEU A 472 21.68 19.94 -10.69
N ILE A 473 20.66 20.71 -10.28
CA ILE A 473 20.77 22.16 -10.13
C ILE A 473 20.60 22.60 -8.68
N LYS A 474 21.11 23.80 -8.36
CA LYS A 474 20.90 24.48 -7.09
C LYS A 474 20.95 25.99 -7.28
N GLY A 475 20.16 26.73 -6.51
CA GLY A 475 20.41 28.16 -6.29
C GLY A 475 19.91 29.09 -7.38
N HIS A 476 19.20 28.57 -8.39
CA HIS A 476 18.50 29.41 -9.37
C HIS A 476 17.07 29.65 -8.89
N TYR A 477 16.69 30.91 -8.74
CA TYR A 477 15.33 31.28 -8.29
C TYR A 477 14.74 32.43 -9.12
N GLY A 478 15.55 33.05 -9.98
CA GLY A 478 15.16 34.16 -10.83
C GLY A 478 14.52 33.68 -12.13
N ASN A 479 14.29 34.63 -13.04
CA ASN A 479 13.77 34.36 -14.38
C ASN A 479 14.73 33.47 -15.19
N GLU A 480 14.21 32.89 -16.27
CA GLU A 480 14.95 32.01 -17.17
C GLU A 480 16.25 32.65 -17.66
N SER A 481 16.19 33.91 -18.08
CA SER A 481 17.35 34.68 -18.58
C SER A 481 18.48 34.88 -17.56
N THR A 482 18.22 34.69 -16.26
CA THR A 482 19.25 34.76 -15.21
C THR A 482 19.92 33.41 -14.95
N PHE A 483 19.50 32.34 -15.63
CA PHE A 483 20.12 31.04 -15.48
C PHE A 483 21.53 31.03 -16.06
N ASN A 484 22.50 30.69 -15.22
CA ASN A 484 23.89 30.49 -15.61
C ASN A 484 24.32 29.05 -15.30
N ALA A 485 24.64 28.28 -16.34
CA ALA A 485 25.03 26.88 -16.19
C ALA A 485 26.25 26.67 -15.28
N GLY A 486 27.24 27.57 -15.30
CA GLY A 486 28.44 27.47 -14.46
C GLY A 486 28.18 27.74 -12.98
N SER A 487 27.14 28.49 -12.66
CA SER A 487 26.77 28.82 -11.26
C SER A 487 25.74 27.86 -10.67
N HIS A 488 24.85 27.31 -11.51
CA HIS A 488 23.69 26.56 -11.03
C HIS A 488 23.75 25.06 -11.32
N ASN A 489 24.45 24.59 -12.35
CA ASN A 489 24.64 23.15 -12.54
C ASN A 489 25.72 22.65 -11.59
N LEU A 490 25.36 21.70 -10.73
CA LEU A 490 26.31 21.05 -9.82
C LEU A 490 27.13 19.94 -10.49
N SER A 491 26.78 19.58 -11.72
CA SER A 491 27.50 18.58 -12.52
C SER A 491 27.53 19.00 -13.99
N SER A 492 28.68 18.82 -14.62
CA SER A 492 28.81 18.95 -16.08
C SER A 492 28.13 17.78 -16.81
N SER A 493 27.85 16.67 -16.12
CA SER A 493 27.27 15.48 -16.71
C SER A 493 25.83 15.66 -17.21
N SER A 494 25.46 14.94 -18.27
CA SER A 494 24.07 14.75 -18.73
C SER A 494 23.26 13.82 -17.81
N GLY A 495 23.95 13.02 -17.00
CA GLY A 495 23.35 12.00 -16.14
C GLY A 495 22.90 10.73 -16.86
N LYS A 496 22.99 10.67 -18.21
CA LYS A 496 22.38 9.58 -19.02
C LYS A 496 22.90 8.18 -18.72
N TYR A 497 24.14 8.09 -18.24
CA TYR A 497 24.82 6.86 -17.86
C TYR A 497 24.72 5.75 -18.91
N ASP A 498 25.05 6.11 -20.15
CA ASP A 498 24.92 5.27 -21.36
C ASP A 498 26.23 5.15 -22.15
N GLY A 499 27.34 5.65 -21.60
CA GLY A 499 28.65 5.67 -22.25
C GLY A 499 28.86 6.82 -23.24
N SER A 500 27.85 7.68 -23.46
CA SER A 500 28.03 8.91 -24.26
C SER A 500 28.95 9.91 -23.53
N ALA A 501 29.48 10.90 -24.26
CA ALA A 501 30.38 11.88 -23.69
C ALA A 501 29.73 12.67 -22.54
N SER A 502 30.46 12.85 -21.44
CA SER A 502 29.98 13.56 -20.24
C SER A 502 28.63 13.03 -19.72
N SER A 503 28.49 11.71 -19.61
CA SER A 503 27.23 11.05 -19.22
C SER A 503 27.25 10.34 -17.87
N CYS A 504 28.28 10.54 -17.04
CA CYS A 504 28.36 9.94 -15.71
C CYS A 504 27.12 10.19 -14.84
N PRO A 505 26.80 9.30 -13.89
CA PRO A 505 25.61 9.48 -13.06
C PRO A 505 25.75 10.76 -12.23
N TYR A 506 24.62 11.36 -11.85
CA TYR A 506 24.64 12.39 -10.84
C TYR A 506 24.98 11.78 -9.49
N GLU A 507 25.80 12.45 -8.69
CA GLU A 507 26.29 11.94 -7.40
C GLU A 507 25.76 12.79 -6.25
N LYS A 508 25.21 12.14 -5.22
CA LYS A 508 24.77 12.78 -3.96
C LYS A 508 25.33 11.99 -2.76
N ASN A 509 26.52 12.33 -2.27
CA ASN A 509 27.16 11.62 -1.14
C ASN A 509 26.95 12.35 0.20
N VAL A 510 26.97 11.67 1.36
CA VAL A 510 26.72 12.34 2.66
C VAL A 510 27.84 13.34 3.04
N SER A 511 29.08 13.09 2.61
CA SER A 511 30.28 13.79 3.08
C SER A 511 30.62 15.10 2.38
N SER A 512 30.01 15.41 1.23
CA SER A 512 30.11 16.76 0.65
C SER A 512 28.85 17.56 0.94
N SER A 513 28.93 18.89 0.80
CA SER A 513 27.82 19.82 0.94
C SER A 513 26.74 19.67 -0.16
N TYR A 514 26.48 18.46 -0.65
CA TYR A 514 25.58 18.16 -1.78
C TYR A 514 24.15 18.62 -1.46
N ASN A 515 23.67 19.58 -2.26
CA ASN A 515 22.44 20.34 -2.00
C ASN A 515 21.67 20.65 -3.30
N GLY A 516 21.73 19.77 -4.31
CA GLY A 516 21.02 19.96 -5.58
C GLY A 516 19.79 19.07 -5.72
N THR A 517 18.89 19.48 -6.61
CA THR A 517 17.64 18.81 -6.94
C THR A 517 17.50 18.71 -8.46
N ILE A 518 16.94 17.60 -8.94
CA ILE A 518 16.57 17.42 -10.34
C ILE A 518 15.09 17.76 -10.47
N TYR A 519 14.72 18.64 -11.40
CA TYR A 519 13.35 18.99 -11.69
C TYR A 519 12.94 18.34 -13.00
N VAL A 520 11.80 17.66 -13.00
CA VAL A 520 11.23 16.97 -14.15
C VAL A 520 9.81 17.46 -14.38
N VAL A 521 9.53 17.93 -15.58
CA VAL A 521 8.16 18.12 -16.10
C VAL A 521 7.80 16.85 -16.86
N SER A 522 6.73 16.18 -16.44
CA SER A 522 6.22 14.95 -17.04
C SER A 522 4.73 15.09 -17.37
N GLY A 523 4.35 16.21 -17.98
CA GLY A 523 2.97 16.55 -18.33
C GLY A 523 2.50 16.06 -19.70
N SER A 524 3.20 15.10 -20.29
CA SER A 524 2.93 14.60 -21.65
C SER A 524 2.27 13.22 -21.69
N SER A 525 1.74 12.74 -20.56
CA SER A 525 1.16 11.39 -20.46
C SER A 525 -0.23 11.26 -21.05
N GLY A 526 -0.92 12.37 -21.35
CA GLY A 526 -2.18 12.39 -22.07
C GLY A 526 -2.29 13.63 -22.93
N GLN A 527 -2.27 14.81 -22.30
CA GLN A 527 -2.17 16.07 -23.03
C GLN A 527 -0.84 16.21 -23.76
N LEU A 528 -0.90 16.92 -24.88
CA LEU A 528 0.24 17.44 -25.62
C LEU A 528 -0.03 18.90 -25.93
N GLY A 529 1.01 19.73 -25.94
CA GLY A 529 0.86 21.17 -26.09
C GLY A 529 1.93 21.80 -26.97
N GLY A 530 1.88 23.13 -27.03
CA GLY A 530 2.82 23.95 -27.78
C GLY A 530 4.09 24.29 -26.99
N THR A 531 4.85 25.23 -27.52
CA THR A 531 6.08 25.76 -26.90
C THR A 531 6.00 27.29 -26.83
N GLN A 532 6.65 27.88 -25.82
CA GLN A 532 6.88 29.31 -25.75
C GLN A 532 8.04 29.71 -26.68
N SER A 533 8.17 31.01 -26.99
CA SER A 533 9.21 31.51 -27.89
C SER A 533 10.65 31.24 -27.43
N SER A 534 10.89 31.13 -26.12
CA SER A 534 12.19 30.81 -25.52
C SER A 534 12.29 29.35 -25.09
N PHE A 535 11.50 28.45 -25.69
CA PHE A 535 11.63 27.02 -25.43
C PHE A 535 12.92 26.44 -26.05
N PRO A 536 13.64 25.56 -25.32
CA PRO A 536 13.40 25.15 -23.94
C PRO A 536 13.90 26.17 -22.91
N HIS A 537 13.35 26.12 -21.69
CA HIS A 537 13.84 26.96 -20.58
C HIS A 537 15.35 26.71 -20.35
N SER A 538 16.18 27.76 -20.20
CA SER A 538 17.65 27.62 -20.07
C SER A 538 18.16 26.66 -18.98
N ALA A 539 17.38 26.42 -17.93
CA ALA A 539 17.69 25.44 -16.89
C ALA A 539 17.54 23.96 -17.34
N MET A 540 16.82 23.70 -18.42
CA MET A 540 16.54 22.36 -18.90
C MET A 540 17.73 21.78 -19.66
N HIS A 541 18.12 20.57 -19.26
CA HIS A 541 19.11 19.78 -19.98
C HIS A 541 18.51 19.07 -21.19
N TYR A 542 17.26 18.60 -21.05
CA TYR A 542 16.53 17.90 -22.08
C TYR A 542 15.08 18.38 -22.07
N SER A 543 14.51 18.62 -23.25
CA SER A 543 13.10 18.96 -23.42
C SER A 543 12.56 18.37 -24.73
N ASP A 544 11.31 17.90 -24.71
CA ASP A 544 10.56 17.41 -25.86
C ASP A 544 9.08 17.74 -25.66
N ALA A 545 8.54 18.58 -26.56
CA ALA A 545 7.13 18.97 -26.58
C ALA A 545 6.32 18.28 -27.69
N THR A 546 6.96 17.41 -28.47
CA THR A 546 6.36 16.77 -29.65
C THR A 546 5.81 15.40 -29.32
N ASN A 547 6.53 14.64 -28.50
CA ASN A 547 6.18 13.25 -28.18
C ASN A 547 5.47 13.19 -26.83
N GLY A 548 4.47 12.32 -26.73
CA GLY A 548 3.87 11.97 -25.45
C GLY A 548 4.57 10.81 -24.79
N GLY A 549 4.37 10.67 -23.49
CA GLY A 549 4.98 9.59 -22.72
C GLY A 549 4.79 9.74 -21.22
N SER A 550 5.34 8.80 -20.49
CA SER A 550 5.30 8.79 -19.03
C SER A 550 6.68 8.51 -18.44
N LEU A 551 6.91 9.02 -17.24
CA LEU A 551 8.18 8.84 -16.54
C LEU A 551 8.13 7.54 -15.73
N VAL A 552 9.21 6.77 -15.83
CA VAL A 552 9.44 5.55 -15.05
C VAL A 552 10.68 5.76 -14.20
N ILE A 553 10.58 5.46 -12.90
CA ILE A 553 11.68 5.56 -11.96
C ILE A 553 11.90 4.18 -11.33
N GLU A 554 13.13 3.69 -11.35
CA GLU A 554 13.55 2.49 -10.65
C GLU A 554 14.58 2.89 -9.59
N ILE A 555 14.28 2.60 -8.33
CA ILE A 555 15.19 2.87 -7.20
C ILE A 555 15.62 1.53 -6.62
N ASP A 556 16.94 1.29 -6.57
CA ASP A 556 17.53 0.08 -6.01
C ASP A 556 18.68 0.47 -5.06
N GLN A 557 18.43 0.31 -3.75
CA GLN A 557 19.33 0.72 -2.68
C GLN A 557 19.70 2.21 -2.77
N ASN A 558 20.92 2.52 -3.22
CA ASN A 558 21.50 3.84 -3.39
C ASN A 558 21.61 4.28 -4.85
N ARG A 559 20.93 3.58 -5.76
CA ARG A 559 20.83 3.93 -7.18
C ARG A 559 19.39 4.30 -7.53
N LEU A 560 19.21 5.37 -8.29
CA LEU A 560 17.97 5.75 -8.95
C LEU A 560 18.23 5.82 -10.45
N ASP A 561 17.42 5.14 -11.25
CA ASP A 561 17.37 5.28 -12.71
C ASP A 561 16.00 5.82 -13.09
N ALA A 562 15.97 6.85 -13.94
CA ALA A 562 14.74 7.45 -14.44
C ALA A 562 14.76 7.45 -15.96
N LYS A 563 13.62 7.13 -16.58
CA LYS A 563 13.46 6.99 -18.04
C LYS A 563 12.12 7.57 -18.47
N TRP A 564 12.13 8.35 -19.53
CA TRP A 564 10.91 8.80 -20.19
C TRP A 564 10.54 7.82 -21.29
N VAL A 565 9.51 6.99 -21.03
CA VAL A 565 8.99 6.00 -21.97
C VAL A 565 7.91 6.67 -22.80
N CYS A 566 8.21 6.92 -24.07
CA CYS A 566 7.29 7.61 -24.97
C CYS A 566 6.15 6.70 -25.45
N ALA A 567 5.07 7.32 -25.90
CA ALA A 567 3.86 6.68 -26.45
C ALA A 567 4.13 5.84 -27.72
N ASP A 568 5.30 5.99 -28.34
CA ASP A 568 5.78 5.19 -29.47
C ASP A 568 6.80 4.09 -29.06
N ALA A 569 6.96 3.86 -27.76
CA ALA A 569 7.86 2.89 -27.11
C ALA A 569 9.35 3.27 -27.06
N VAL A 570 9.73 4.44 -27.58
CA VAL A 570 11.14 4.89 -27.53
C VAL A 570 11.43 5.54 -26.18
N VAL A 571 12.54 5.14 -25.55
CA VAL A 571 13.11 5.87 -24.41
C VAL A 571 13.99 6.99 -24.97
N ARG A 572 13.52 8.23 -24.91
CA ARG A 572 14.21 9.39 -25.51
C ARG A 572 15.14 10.11 -24.54
N ASP A 573 14.81 10.08 -23.26
CA ASP A 573 15.65 10.61 -22.19
C ASP A 573 15.70 9.63 -21.02
N GLN A 574 16.86 9.62 -20.36
CA GLN A 574 17.10 8.85 -19.16
C GLN A 574 18.20 9.50 -18.34
N PHE A 575 18.24 9.19 -17.05
CA PHE A 575 19.35 9.57 -16.19
C PHE A 575 19.46 8.66 -14.97
N THR A 576 20.66 8.62 -14.40
CA THR A 576 21.00 7.84 -13.22
C THR A 576 21.56 8.74 -12.12
N VAL A 577 21.17 8.46 -10.88
CA VAL A 577 21.69 9.11 -9.67
C VAL A 577 22.25 8.05 -8.74
N PHE A 578 23.48 8.22 -8.27
CA PHE A 578 24.08 7.42 -7.22
C PHE A 578 24.20 8.22 -5.92
N LYS A 579 23.96 7.55 -4.79
CA LYS A 579 24.23 8.09 -3.45
C LYS A 579 25.37 7.36 -2.77
N ASP A 580 26.18 8.09 -2.04
CA ASP A 580 27.25 7.55 -1.19
C ASP A 580 28.23 6.63 -1.92
N VAL A 581 28.73 7.09 -3.06
CA VAL A 581 29.72 6.41 -3.89
C VAL A 581 31.10 7.07 -3.81
N ARG A 582 32.10 6.50 -4.50
CA ARG A 582 33.52 6.92 -4.47
C ARG A 582 34.15 6.80 -3.08
N LYS A 583 33.87 5.69 -2.41
CA LYS A 583 34.36 5.45 -1.06
C LYS A 583 35.83 5.06 -1.09
N THR A 584 36.59 5.63 -0.16
CA THR A 584 37.89 5.09 0.24
C THR A 584 37.71 4.36 1.56
N THR A 585 37.95 3.05 1.57
CA THR A 585 37.79 2.19 2.76
C THR A 585 39.15 1.69 3.22
N ASN A 586 39.48 1.89 4.49
CA ASN A 586 40.70 1.36 5.09
C ASN A 586 40.37 0.13 5.92
N ILE A 587 41.05 -0.99 5.68
CA ILE A 587 40.82 -2.28 6.35
C ILE A 587 42.15 -2.77 6.90
N THR A 588 42.16 -3.32 8.11
CA THR A 588 43.36 -3.97 8.69
C THR A 588 43.09 -5.45 8.89
N ILE A 589 44.00 -6.30 8.41
CA ILE A 589 43.92 -7.76 8.51
C ILE A 589 45.26 -8.37 8.91
N GLN A 590 45.25 -9.60 9.43
CA GLN A 590 46.47 -10.39 9.53
C GLN A 590 46.92 -10.89 8.14
N SER A 591 48.22 -11.12 7.98
CA SER A 591 48.79 -11.68 6.75
C SER A 591 48.08 -12.95 6.30
N GLY A 592 47.50 -12.93 5.10
CA GLY A 592 46.78 -14.07 4.51
C GLY A 592 45.36 -14.28 5.05
N GLN A 593 44.88 -13.43 5.97
CA GLN A 593 43.50 -13.48 6.45
C GLN A 593 42.54 -12.98 5.35
N ASN A 594 41.40 -13.66 5.20
CA ASN A 594 40.36 -13.22 4.28
C ASN A 594 39.67 -11.93 4.76
N THR A 595 39.39 -11.01 3.84
CA THR A 595 38.46 -9.90 4.02
C THR A 595 37.61 -9.70 2.77
N THR A 596 36.40 -9.17 2.95
CA THR A 596 35.45 -8.91 1.86
C THR A 596 35.43 -7.42 1.54
N LEU A 597 35.68 -7.09 0.28
CA LEU A 597 35.55 -5.74 -0.27
C LEU A 597 34.23 -5.64 -1.02
N ASN A 598 33.49 -4.55 -0.83
CA ASN A 598 32.14 -4.42 -1.37
C ASN A 598 31.98 -3.07 -2.07
N ALA A 599 31.73 -3.07 -3.38
CA ALA A 599 31.52 -1.86 -4.16
C ALA A 599 30.28 -1.10 -3.64
N SER A 600 30.38 0.23 -3.59
CA SER A 600 29.40 1.09 -2.95
C SER A 600 28.09 1.25 -3.74
N TRP A 601 28.06 0.93 -5.03
CA TRP A 601 26.86 1.08 -5.88
C TRP A 601 26.28 -0.27 -6.32
N VAL A 602 25.05 -0.22 -6.84
CA VAL A 602 24.41 -1.33 -7.57
C VAL A 602 24.67 -1.16 -9.08
N GLY A 603 25.39 -2.08 -9.69
CA GLY A 603 25.64 -2.04 -11.13
C GLY A 603 26.63 -3.10 -11.61
N ASN A 604 27.48 -2.69 -12.55
CA ASN A 604 28.58 -3.50 -13.07
C ASN A 604 29.90 -3.05 -12.42
N TYR A 605 30.85 -3.99 -12.31
CA TYR A 605 32.07 -3.82 -11.54
C TYR A 605 33.27 -4.33 -12.33
N ASN A 606 34.34 -3.53 -12.36
CA ASN A 606 35.63 -3.91 -12.93
C ASN A 606 36.68 -3.75 -11.82
N TRP A 607 37.04 -4.84 -11.16
CA TRP A 607 38.04 -4.83 -10.08
C TRP A 607 39.46 -4.90 -10.64
N THR A 608 40.43 -4.34 -9.91
CA THR A 608 41.87 -4.52 -10.23
C THR A 608 42.33 -5.97 -10.19
N THR A 609 41.55 -6.86 -9.56
CA THR A 609 41.77 -8.32 -9.55
C THR A 609 41.22 -9.02 -10.79
N GLY A 610 40.49 -8.32 -11.67
CA GLY A 610 39.77 -8.90 -12.80
C GLY A 610 38.38 -9.45 -12.46
N ALA A 611 37.96 -9.42 -11.19
CA ALA A 611 36.63 -9.84 -10.78
C ALA A 611 35.53 -8.86 -11.24
N THR A 612 34.30 -9.36 -11.36
CA THR A 612 33.13 -8.60 -11.85
C THR A 612 31.91 -8.66 -10.92
N SER A 613 32.04 -9.25 -9.74
CA SER A 613 30.99 -9.27 -8.71
C SER A 613 31.02 -7.99 -7.86
N ARG A 614 29.88 -7.66 -7.23
CA ARG A 614 29.80 -6.50 -6.33
C ARG A 614 30.72 -6.62 -5.12
N ALA A 615 30.80 -7.83 -4.57
CA ALA A 615 31.66 -8.16 -3.46
C ALA A 615 32.75 -9.14 -3.93
N ILE A 616 33.98 -8.94 -3.45
CA ILE A 616 35.10 -9.85 -3.66
C ILE A 616 35.75 -10.19 -2.32
N THR A 617 36.29 -11.40 -2.20
CA THR A 617 37.10 -11.79 -1.05
C THR A 617 38.56 -11.80 -1.45
N VAL A 618 39.41 -11.15 -0.64
CA VAL A 618 40.86 -11.05 -0.84
C VAL A 618 41.59 -11.44 0.43
N SER A 619 42.83 -11.91 0.29
CA SER A 619 43.69 -12.32 1.42
C SER A 619 45.15 -11.93 1.19
N PRO A 620 45.45 -10.63 1.05
CA PRO A 620 46.83 -10.20 0.80
C PRO A 620 47.73 -10.50 2.01
N THR A 621 49.01 -10.79 1.71
CA THR A 621 50.06 -11.01 2.72
C THR A 621 50.94 -9.77 2.95
N THR A 622 50.72 -8.72 2.15
CA THR A 622 51.39 -7.42 2.28
C THR A 622 50.38 -6.30 2.04
N ASN A 623 50.68 -5.08 2.50
CA ASN A 623 49.81 -3.92 2.29
C ASN A 623 49.44 -3.81 0.81
N THR A 624 48.14 -3.86 0.51
CA THR A 624 47.64 -3.90 -0.87
C THR A 624 46.48 -2.94 -1.02
N SER A 625 46.47 -2.18 -2.12
CA SER A 625 45.33 -1.35 -2.50
C SER A 625 44.56 -2.03 -3.62
N TYR A 626 43.25 -2.14 -3.44
CA TYR A 626 42.31 -2.61 -4.47
C TYR A 626 41.44 -1.45 -4.91
N SER A 627 41.02 -1.45 -6.17
CA SER A 627 39.98 -0.53 -6.64
C SER A 627 38.98 -1.25 -7.50
N VAL A 628 37.77 -0.71 -7.52
CA VAL A 628 36.68 -1.14 -8.40
C VAL A 628 36.16 0.09 -9.11
N ILE A 629 36.01 -0.03 -10.42
CA ILE A 629 35.45 1.01 -11.28
C ILE A 629 34.17 0.49 -11.95
N ASP A 630 33.22 1.38 -12.22
CA ASP A 630 32.03 1.04 -13.01
C ASP A 630 32.37 0.80 -14.49
N ASN A 631 31.36 0.44 -15.29
CA ASN A 631 31.57 0.08 -16.69
C ASN A 631 31.83 1.30 -17.61
N PHE A 632 31.52 2.52 -17.16
CA PHE A 632 31.72 3.74 -17.94
C PHE A 632 32.84 4.63 -17.40
N SER A 633 33.67 4.09 -16.50
CA SER A 633 34.81 4.80 -15.88
C SER A 633 34.43 6.11 -15.19
N CYS A 634 33.20 6.15 -14.67
CA CYS A 634 32.64 7.29 -13.97
C CYS A 634 32.97 7.25 -12.48
N VAL A 635 32.77 6.12 -11.80
CA VAL A 635 32.81 6.00 -10.34
C VAL A 635 33.85 4.96 -9.95
N THR A 636 34.70 5.30 -8.97
CA THR A 636 35.75 4.40 -8.48
C THR A 636 35.75 4.38 -6.96
N ASP A 637 35.65 3.19 -6.38
CA ASP A 637 35.94 2.97 -4.96
C ASP A 637 37.37 2.43 -4.79
N VAL A 638 37.99 2.78 -3.67
CA VAL A 638 39.35 2.40 -3.30
C VAL A 638 39.32 1.70 -1.93
N PHE A 639 40.07 0.61 -1.80
CA PHE A 639 40.20 -0.19 -0.58
C PHE A 639 41.67 -0.34 -0.23
N ASN A 640 42.11 0.31 0.85
CA ASN A 640 43.47 0.18 1.36
C ASN A 640 43.49 -0.91 2.44
N VAL A 641 44.07 -2.07 2.10
CA VAL A 641 44.21 -3.20 3.02
C VAL A 641 45.60 -3.15 3.67
N THR A 642 45.64 -2.78 4.95
CA THR A 642 46.83 -2.82 5.78
C THR A 642 46.99 -4.23 6.35
N VAL A 643 48.13 -4.86 6.09
CA VAL A 643 48.44 -6.21 6.54
C VAL A 643 49.41 -6.13 7.70
N ILE A 644 48.97 -6.58 8.86
CA ILE A 644 49.86 -6.79 10.00
C ILE A 644 50.50 -8.18 9.86
N PRO A 645 51.84 -8.30 10.04
CA PRO A 645 52.51 -9.60 10.02
C PRO A 645 51.82 -10.57 10.98
N ALA A 646 51.69 -11.83 10.57
CA ALA A 646 51.31 -12.88 11.49
C ALA A 646 52.28 -12.84 12.68
N ARG A 647 51.79 -12.80 13.91
CA ARG A 647 52.66 -12.98 15.08
C ARG A 647 53.30 -14.36 14.94
N ILE A 648 54.59 -14.48 15.24
CA ILE A 648 55.38 -15.74 15.23
C ILE A 648 54.79 -16.85 16.13
N ALA A 649 53.69 -16.59 16.84
CA ALA A 649 52.99 -17.56 17.69
C ALA A 649 52.20 -18.65 16.93
N ASP A 650 52.03 -18.55 15.60
CA ASP A 650 51.34 -19.57 14.79
C ASP A 650 52.27 -20.53 14.03
N LEU A 651 53.59 -20.51 14.32
CA LEU A 651 54.48 -21.60 13.91
C LEU A 651 54.20 -22.81 14.81
N ASN A 652 53.33 -23.70 14.34
CA ASN A 652 53.20 -25.08 14.84
C ASN A 652 54.57 -25.78 14.77
N PHE A 653 55.34 -25.72 15.86
CA PHE A 653 56.25 -26.79 16.19
C PHE A 653 55.41 -27.96 16.70
N GLY A 654 55.62 -29.12 16.11
CA GLY A 654 54.77 -30.30 16.23
C GLY A 654 54.36 -30.65 17.66
N THR A 655 53.19 -31.28 17.72
CA THR A 655 52.61 -32.02 18.84
C THR A 655 53.64 -32.48 19.89
N ASP A 656 53.74 -31.75 20.99
CA ASP A 656 53.97 -32.38 22.29
C ASP A 656 53.35 -31.54 23.42
N THR A 657 52.45 -32.19 24.13
CA THR A 657 51.72 -31.70 25.29
C THR A 657 52.66 -31.38 26.45
N VAL A 658 53.05 -30.11 26.63
CA VAL A 658 53.10 -29.39 27.93
C VAL A 658 53.12 -27.86 27.65
N LEU A 659 52.04 -27.13 27.97
CA LEU A 659 52.10 -25.66 28.10
C LEU A 659 52.96 -25.33 29.33
N THR A 660 54.28 -25.24 29.14
CA THR A 660 55.17 -24.70 30.16
C THR A 660 54.97 -23.18 30.19
N PRO A 661 54.62 -22.58 31.34
CA PRO A 661 54.58 -21.14 31.43
C PRO A 661 56.00 -20.60 31.17
N ALA A 662 56.09 -19.55 30.35
CA ALA A 662 57.37 -18.92 30.02
C ALA A 662 57.52 -17.65 30.86
N LEU A 663 58.71 -17.44 31.43
CA LEU A 663 59.09 -16.21 32.11
C LEU A 663 60.43 -15.76 31.54
N GLU A 664 60.43 -14.67 30.79
CA GLU A 664 61.60 -14.10 30.13
C GLU A 664 61.88 -12.71 30.67
N VAL A 665 63.16 -12.41 30.88
CA VAL A 665 63.62 -11.13 31.41
C VAL A 665 64.78 -10.69 30.54
N PHE A 666 64.61 -9.58 29.83
CA PHE A 666 65.64 -9.03 28.95
C PHE A 666 65.60 -7.49 28.93
N PRO A 667 66.75 -6.80 29.06
CA PRO A 667 68.08 -7.36 29.33
C PRO A 667 68.20 -7.97 30.74
N ASN A 668 69.07 -8.96 30.92
CA ASN A 668 69.40 -9.54 32.23
C ASN A 668 70.86 -10.06 32.19
N PRO A 669 71.84 -9.42 32.86
CA PRO A 669 71.68 -8.32 33.82
C PRO A 669 71.15 -7.02 33.20
N PHE A 670 70.53 -6.17 34.03
CA PHE A 670 70.03 -4.85 33.62
C PHE A 670 70.48 -3.74 34.57
N GLU A 671 70.56 -2.51 34.06
CA GLU A 671 70.97 -1.33 34.84
C GLU A 671 69.79 -0.73 35.61
N ASP A 672 68.98 0.11 34.96
CA ASP A 672 67.74 0.64 35.56
C ASP A 672 66.47 -0.09 35.10
N LYS A 673 66.39 -0.51 33.84
CA LYS A 673 65.16 -1.09 33.24
C LYS A 673 65.37 -2.48 32.64
N THR A 674 64.41 -3.38 32.87
CA THR A 674 64.28 -4.64 32.12
C THR A 674 62.83 -4.90 31.72
N THR A 675 62.62 -5.59 30.61
CA THR A 675 61.30 -6.08 30.22
C THR A 675 61.12 -7.52 30.68
N ILE A 676 59.99 -7.78 31.33
CA ILE A 676 59.54 -9.10 31.76
C ILE A 676 58.41 -9.53 30.84
N ASN A 677 58.63 -10.58 30.05
CA ASN A 677 57.59 -11.21 29.24
C ASN A 677 57.18 -12.52 29.90
N TYR A 678 55.87 -12.75 30.03
CA TYR A 678 55.38 -13.99 30.62
C TYR A 678 54.09 -14.49 29.99
N SER A 679 53.88 -15.80 30.03
CA SER A 679 52.63 -16.44 29.59
C SER A 679 51.90 -17.10 30.76
N ILE A 680 50.57 -17.04 30.72
CA ILE A 680 49.71 -17.79 31.64
C ILE A 680 48.75 -18.68 30.83
N PRO A 681 48.61 -19.97 31.18
CA PRO A 681 47.89 -20.94 30.35
C PRO A 681 46.36 -20.95 30.56
N PHE A 682 45.86 -20.26 31.59
CA PHE A 682 44.45 -20.13 31.92
C PHE A 682 44.18 -18.77 32.56
N ALA A 683 42.92 -18.33 32.55
CA ALA A 683 42.52 -17.10 33.21
C ALA A 683 42.63 -17.22 34.73
N GLY A 684 43.18 -16.21 35.39
CA GLY A 684 43.38 -16.24 36.84
C GLY A 684 44.01 -14.98 37.41
N GLN A 685 44.09 -14.93 38.74
CA GLN A 685 44.81 -13.86 39.41
C GLN A 685 46.32 -14.08 39.27
N VAL A 686 46.99 -13.11 38.64
CA VAL A 686 48.43 -13.12 38.41
C VAL A 686 49.13 -12.25 39.43
N THR A 687 50.17 -12.80 40.05
CA THR A 687 51.09 -12.03 40.90
C THR A 687 52.51 -12.14 40.37
N LEU A 688 53.14 -11.01 40.05
CA LEU A 688 54.56 -10.93 39.73
C LEU A 688 55.27 -10.21 40.88
N SER A 689 56.30 -10.83 41.45
CA SER A 689 57.04 -10.29 42.59
C SER A 689 58.54 -10.47 42.43
N LEU A 690 59.31 -9.51 42.94
CA LEU A 690 60.76 -9.56 43.00
C LEU A 690 61.21 -9.81 44.45
N GLN A 691 62.03 -10.83 44.65
CA GLN A 691 62.44 -11.30 45.97
C GLN A 691 63.96 -11.27 46.14
N GLY A 692 64.42 -10.84 47.31
CA GLY A 692 65.83 -10.95 47.69
C GLY A 692 66.20 -12.40 48.01
N LEU A 693 67.44 -12.80 47.72
CA LEU A 693 67.91 -14.18 47.97
C LEU A 693 67.96 -14.56 49.47
N ASN A 694 67.98 -13.57 50.36
CA ASN A 694 67.94 -13.75 51.82
C ASN A 694 66.52 -13.70 52.41
N GLY A 695 65.49 -13.51 51.57
CA GLY A 695 64.08 -13.44 52.00
C GLY A 695 63.63 -12.11 52.62
N GLU A 696 64.53 -11.14 52.82
CA GLU A 696 64.19 -9.85 53.46
C GLU A 696 63.48 -8.86 52.51
N LEU A 697 63.61 -9.06 51.19
CA LEU A 697 62.95 -8.24 50.17
C LEU A 697 61.86 -9.06 49.46
N ASN A 698 60.63 -8.53 49.40
CA ASN A 698 59.55 -9.05 48.56
C ASN A 698 58.68 -7.90 48.03
N LYS A 699 58.89 -7.49 46.77
CA LYS A 699 58.17 -6.40 46.11
C LYS A 699 57.21 -6.96 45.06
N VAL A 700 55.91 -6.76 45.23
CA VAL A 700 54.90 -7.15 44.23
C VAL A 700 54.78 -6.03 43.19
N VAL A 701 54.97 -6.38 41.92
CA VAL A 701 55.00 -5.42 40.79
C VAL A 701 53.81 -5.58 39.85
N VAL A 702 53.17 -6.75 39.85
CA VAL A 702 51.87 -6.98 39.19
C VAL A 702 50.99 -7.78 40.14
N LYS A 703 49.73 -7.35 40.31
CA LYS A 703 48.69 -8.12 41.01
C LYS A 703 47.31 -7.81 40.45
N GLU A 704 46.90 -8.56 39.43
CA GLU A 704 45.63 -8.33 38.74
C GLU A 704 45.08 -9.63 38.12
N PHE A 705 43.78 -9.64 37.82
CA PHE A 705 43.18 -10.75 37.09
C PHE A 705 43.52 -10.63 35.60
N LYS A 706 43.90 -11.75 34.97
CA LYS A 706 44.29 -11.80 33.55
C LYS A 706 43.70 -13.01 32.86
N GLU A 707 43.30 -12.84 31.61
CA GLU A 707 42.87 -13.95 30.73
C GLU A 707 44.06 -14.81 30.30
N ALA A 708 43.83 -16.03 29.81
CA ALA A 708 44.89 -16.87 29.26
C ALA A 708 45.60 -16.12 28.11
N GLY A 709 46.93 -16.04 28.13
CA GLY A 709 47.66 -15.29 27.12
C GLY A 709 49.06 -14.85 27.52
N TYR A 710 49.64 -13.97 26.69
CA TYR A 710 51.00 -13.43 26.82
C TYR A 710 50.95 -11.97 27.28
N TYR A 711 51.80 -11.64 28.24
CA TYR A 711 51.86 -10.34 28.90
C TYR A 711 53.30 -9.82 28.97
N SER A 712 53.44 -8.51 29.03
CA SER A 712 54.72 -7.82 29.16
C SER A 712 54.63 -6.76 30.25
N PHE A 713 55.66 -6.67 31.09
CA PHE A 713 55.78 -5.69 32.16
C PHE A 713 57.20 -5.13 32.18
N THR A 714 57.35 -3.80 32.23
CA THR A 714 58.65 -3.17 32.38
C THR A 714 58.96 -2.96 33.86
N LEU A 715 60.02 -3.62 34.33
CA LEU A 715 60.54 -3.47 35.68
C LEU A 715 61.59 -2.36 35.69
N ARG A 716 61.49 -1.43 36.65
CA ARG A 716 62.51 -0.39 36.89
C ARG A 716 63.09 -0.51 38.29
N ALA A 717 64.40 -0.61 38.40
CA ALA A 717 65.12 -0.75 39.66
C ALA A 717 64.98 0.52 40.52
N SER A 718 65.03 1.70 39.90
CA SER A 718 64.81 2.99 40.57
C SER A 718 63.43 3.11 41.22
N GLU A 719 62.37 2.58 40.59
CA GLU A 719 61.00 2.63 41.11
C GLU A 719 60.80 1.68 42.31
N LEU A 720 61.64 0.66 42.44
CA LEU A 720 61.54 -0.35 43.51
C LEU A 720 62.51 -0.12 44.66
N ASP A 721 63.40 0.88 44.54
CA ASP A 721 64.48 1.20 45.49
C ASP A 721 65.35 -0.03 45.81
N ILE A 722 65.74 -0.77 44.78
CA ILE A 722 66.56 -1.99 44.89
C ILE A 722 68.02 -1.71 44.53
N SER A 723 68.95 -2.32 45.26
CA SER A 723 70.40 -2.18 45.04
C SER A 723 70.92 -3.12 43.95
N ALA A 724 72.14 -2.89 43.45
CA ALA A 724 72.80 -3.86 42.57
C ALA A 724 72.92 -5.22 43.29
N GLY A 725 72.60 -6.30 42.60
CA GLY A 725 72.51 -7.64 43.20
C GLY A 725 71.68 -8.62 42.40
N ILE A 726 71.59 -9.84 42.90
CA ILE A 726 70.80 -10.93 42.30
C ILE A 726 69.49 -11.09 43.08
N TYR A 727 68.39 -11.11 42.34
CA TYR A 727 67.03 -11.26 42.83
C TYR A 727 66.33 -12.46 42.18
N LEU A 728 65.28 -12.95 42.81
CA LEU A 728 64.36 -13.94 42.26
C LEU A 728 63.08 -13.25 41.82
N LEU A 729 62.79 -13.27 40.53
CA LEU A 729 61.51 -12.86 39.99
C LEU A 729 60.57 -14.06 40.01
N LYS A 730 59.45 -13.94 40.73
CA LYS A 730 58.45 -14.99 40.94
C LYS A 730 57.12 -14.58 40.31
N LEU A 731 56.62 -15.42 39.40
CA LEU A 731 55.31 -15.34 38.78
C LEU A 731 54.40 -16.41 39.38
N VAL A 732 53.22 -16.04 39.82
CA VAL A 732 52.18 -16.95 40.34
C VAL A 732 50.88 -16.72 39.60
N CYS A 733 50.23 -17.79 39.15
CA CYS A 733 48.88 -17.78 38.57
C CYS A 733 48.15 -19.05 39.00
N GLY A 734 47.15 -18.92 39.88
CA GLY A 734 46.48 -20.08 40.48
C GLY A 734 47.42 -20.92 41.36
N ASP A 735 47.49 -22.23 41.09
CA ASP A 735 48.41 -23.19 41.73
C ASP A 735 49.79 -23.26 41.06
N LYS A 736 50.01 -22.52 39.95
CA LYS A 736 51.27 -22.54 39.18
C LYS A 736 52.19 -21.41 39.59
N GLU A 737 53.46 -21.76 39.77
CA GLU A 737 54.52 -20.83 40.14
C GLU A 737 55.75 -21.05 39.25
N ILE A 738 56.35 -19.96 38.77
CA ILE A 738 57.64 -19.96 38.09
C ILE A 738 58.55 -18.90 38.69
N GLN A 739 59.83 -19.22 38.81
CA GLN A 739 60.85 -18.29 39.27
C GLN A 739 61.98 -18.15 38.25
N LYS A 740 62.56 -16.95 38.15
CA LYS A 740 63.73 -16.67 37.33
C LYS A 740 64.69 -15.74 38.07
N LYS A 741 65.99 -16.03 37.97
CA LYS A 741 67.03 -15.14 38.50
C LYS A 741 67.13 -13.89 37.65
N VAL A 742 67.16 -12.74 38.30
CA VAL A 742 67.34 -11.43 37.65
C VAL A 742 68.46 -10.69 38.36
N SER A 743 69.40 -10.14 37.58
CA SER A 743 70.56 -9.43 38.10
C SER A 743 70.44 -7.94 37.78
N VAL A 744 70.53 -7.10 38.81
CA VAL A 744 70.63 -5.65 38.68
C VAL A 744 72.11 -5.28 38.78
N VAL A 745 72.63 -4.60 37.78
CA VAL A 745 73.95 -3.98 37.80
C VAL A 745 73.78 -2.47 37.98
N LYS A 746 74.64 -1.81 38.75
CA LYS A 746 74.65 -0.35 38.87
C LYS A 746 75.94 0.20 38.29
#